data_AF-A0A6J7MYJ2-F1
#
_entry.id   AF-A0A6J7MYJ2-F1
#
_cell.length_a   1.000
_cell.length_b   1.000
_cell.length_c   1.000
_cell.angle_alpha   90.00
_cell.angle_beta   90.00
_cell.angle_gamma   90.00
#
_symmetry.space_group_name_H-M   'P 1'
#
loop_
_entity.id
_entity.type
_entity.pdbx_description
1 polymer ?
#
loop_
_entity_poly.entity_id
_entity_poly.type
_entity_poly.pdbx_seq_one_letter_code
_entity_poly.pdbx_strand_id
1 'polypeptide(L)'
;MILENLSGQRIFITGGTGFVGTALVERLLRCVPDCQLVLLVRDGRRSSAEQRVHKEILRNDCFDRLREELGAEGFEQMTSRVQAVSGDVGTDGLGLDEAGRAALASCTTVIHSAATVAFDSPLDRAVEVNLLGPVRIAEMLHELGVSPHLVCVSTCYVAGNRRGSALEEPVDRNDFVSTLDWRAEVAAARRSRSDTDAESRAPDKLREFGDRARFELGSAGGPLLAERTEALRKEWAHARMVEIGRARAASVGWPDAYAFTKALSEVATAQTLRSYGDSAARLSVVRPSIIESALLEPKPGWIRGFRMAEPIILSYARGLLKEFPGVPEGVVDVIPVDIVVAAIIATAGRDADVPAQAPGLPHIVQVASGSRNPLKYQRLVDRVREWFTEHPLYDQHGQPIIVPDWSFPGRGRVEGQLSRAGVVLRAAEKVVINLPLRGAGAQLGATIEERRSQTERAKSYVELYGAYTECEAEYGVAHLLALWDSLNPTEQALFGLDPAAIDWDAYITQIHLPSVVKHGRARSSPSRSNAEARPERLRRAVLSPERHMAAFDLENTLIASNVVTSYAWMATRRMPTAERLRFAARTLAEGPSLLAQDRKDRSDFLRSFYRRYDGALVEQLDEDAAEHFSAMLLERSFPAAIRRVREHRALGHRTVLITGALDFLIQPLMPLFDDVICARLGTAVDRSGRLTLTGQLDEVPPTVEARASILAEYCAAEGLLLEQSVAYADSSSDLPMLEAVGFPVAVNPEPRLASIARKRGWLVEDFRQAKGFRHSVLPFATRWRPSSTVRGQV
;
A
#
# COMPACT_ATOMS: atom_id res chain seq x y z
N MET A 1 -28.27 36.32 13.44
CA MET A 1 -28.29 35.35 12.32
C MET A 1 -27.03 34.49 12.37
N ILE A 2 -26.99 33.28 11.81
CA ILE A 2 -25.86 32.33 11.99
C ILE A 2 -24.52 32.94 11.58
N LEU A 3 -24.47 33.59 10.41
CA LEU A 3 -23.25 34.20 9.89
C LEU A 3 -22.79 35.39 10.73
N GLU A 4 -23.73 36.18 11.25
CA GLU A 4 -23.44 37.30 12.14
C GLU A 4 -22.82 36.81 13.46
N ASN A 5 -23.32 35.69 13.99
CA ASN A 5 -22.81 35.10 15.23
C ASN A 5 -21.37 34.58 15.09
N LEU A 6 -21.00 34.15 13.87
CA LEU A 6 -19.64 33.71 13.54
C LEU A 6 -18.73 34.85 13.06
N SER A 7 -19.27 36.03 12.78
CA SER A 7 -18.49 37.17 12.33
C SER A 7 -17.54 37.66 13.42
N GLY A 8 -16.28 37.95 13.04
CA GLY A 8 -15.22 38.36 13.96
C GLY A 8 -14.73 37.26 14.93
N GLN A 9 -15.28 36.05 14.88
CA GLN A 9 -14.92 34.97 15.80
C GLN A 9 -13.58 34.31 15.41
N ARG A 10 -12.84 33.84 16.42
CA ARG A 10 -11.70 32.91 16.26
C ARG A 10 -12.19 31.48 16.45
N ILE A 11 -12.02 30.66 15.41
CA ILE A 11 -12.54 29.29 15.35
C ILE A 11 -11.36 28.30 15.31
N PHE A 12 -11.27 27.46 16.33
CA PHE A 12 -10.29 26.38 16.38
C PHE A 12 -10.83 25.15 15.65
N ILE A 13 -10.09 24.59 14.69
CA ILE A 13 -10.54 23.45 13.89
C ILE A 13 -9.51 22.32 13.97
N THR A 14 -9.98 21.13 14.36
CA THR A 14 -9.20 19.90 14.21
C THR A 14 -9.62 19.14 12.96
N GLY A 15 -8.68 18.42 12.34
CA GLY A 15 -8.99 17.61 11.15
C GLY A 15 -9.12 18.40 9.85
N GLY A 16 -8.60 19.64 9.79
CA GLY A 16 -8.66 20.50 8.59
C GLY A 16 -8.03 19.88 7.33
N THR A 17 -7.06 18.97 7.48
CA THR A 17 -6.45 18.22 6.36
C THR A 17 -7.32 17.07 5.85
N GLY A 18 -8.46 16.78 6.49
CA GLY A 18 -9.40 15.72 6.10
C GLY A 18 -10.39 16.16 5.03
N PHE A 19 -11.22 15.23 4.55
CA PHE A 19 -12.25 15.51 3.53
C PHE A 19 -13.21 16.62 3.96
N VAL A 20 -13.98 16.37 5.03
CA VAL A 20 -14.92 17.35 5.60
C VAL A 20 -14.18 18.61 6.06
N GLY A 21 -13.05 18.45 6.74
CA GLY A 21 -12.29 19.59 7.28
C GLY A 21 -11.78 20.56 6.20
N THR A 22 -11.36 20.08 5.03
CA THR A 22 -10.90 20.96 3.95
C THR A 22 -12.05 21.78 3.36
N ALA A 23 -13.20 21.14 3.08
CA ALA A 23 -14.40 21.86 2.63
C ALA A 23 -14.95 22.80 3.70
N LEU A 24 -14.84 22.45 4.98
CA LEU A 24 -15.20 23.33 6.09
C LEU A 24 -14.35 24.59 6.13
N VAL A 25 -13.03 24.48 5.98
CA VAL A 25 -12.13 25.64 5.95
C VAL A 25 -12.43 26.52 4.74
N GLU A 26 -12.62 25.95 3.54
CA GLU A 26 -13.00 26.71 2.34
C GLU A 26 -14.30 27.49 2.57
N ARG A 27 -15.34 26.80 3.05
CA ARG A 27 -16.66 27.39 3.20
C ARG A 27 -16.72 28.43 4.32
N LEU A 28 -16.00 28.24 5.41
CA LEU A 28 -15.89 29.26 6.47
C LEU A 28 -15.19 30.52 5.96
N LEU A 29 -14.07 30.38 5.25
CA LEU A 29 -13.36 31.55 4.69
C LEU A 29 -14.23 32.30 3.69
N ARG A 30 -15.01 31.58 2.86
CA ARG A 30 -15.88 32.17 1.86
C ARG A 30 -17.13 32.82 2.44
N CYS A 31 -17.81 32.14 3.36
CA CYS A 31 -19.12 32.56 3.87
C CYS A 31 -19.05 33.48 5.09
N VAL A 32 -17.93 33.50 5.81
CA VAL A 32 -17.74 34.32 7.02
C VAL A 32 -16.47 35.18 6.83
N PRO A 33 -16.59 36.39 6.22
CA PRO A 33 -15.44 37.18 5.78
C PRO A 33 -14.49 37.61 6.91
N ASP A 34 -15.02 37.81 8.11
CA ASP A 34 -14.29 38.36 9.25
C ASP A 34 -13.84 37.30 10.27
N CYS A 35 -14.10 36.01 10.01
CA CYS A 35 -13.64 34.95 10.92
C CYS A 35 -12.13 34.70 10.77
N GLN A 36 -11.51 34.26 11.86
CA GLN A 36 -10.14 33.80 11.90
C GLN A 36 -10.11 32.31 12.23
N LEU A 37 -9.30 31.54 11.51
CA LEU A 37 -9.24 30.09 11.65
C LEU A 37 -7.92 29.67 12.27
N VAL A 38 -7.98 28.87 13.34
CA VAL A 38 -6.81 28.25 13.97
C VAL A 38 -6.87 26.75 13.69
N LEU A 39 -5.95 26.24 12.87
CA LEU A 39 -5.96 24.85 12.41
C LEU A 39 -4.95 24.02 13.17
N LEU A 40 -5.43 23.00 13.90
CA LEU A 40 -4.58 22.00 14.52
C LEU A 40 -4.11 20.98 13.49
N VAL A 41 -2.82 20.96 13.19
CA VAL A 41 -2.20 20.08 12.20
C VAL A 41 -0.93 19.45 12.76
N ARG A 42 -0.84 18.13 12.69
CA ARG A 42 0.36 17.39 13.11
C ARG A 42 1.58 17.78 12.26
N ASP A 43 2.76 17.86 12.86
CA ASP A 43 3.99 17.93 12.05
C ASP A 43 4.18 16.63 11.24
N GLY A 44 4.69 16.78 10.03
CA GLY A 44 5.16 15.68 9.21
C GLY A 44 6.63 15.38 9.50
N ARG A 45 7.11 14.20 9.07
CA ARG A 45 8.51 13.78 9.28
C ARG A 45 9.56 14.80 8.78
N ARG A 46 9.20 15.61 7.77
CA ARG A 46 10.06 16.62 7.14
C ARG A 46 9.31 17.93 6.83
N SER A 47 8.15 18.16 7.44
CA SER A 47 7.31 19.32 7.10
C SER A 47 6.59 19.86 8.32
N SER A 48 6.64 21.17 8.55
CA SER A 48 5.92 21.80 9.66
C SER A 48 4.40 21.80 9.43
N ALA A 49 3.63 22.00 10.49
CA ALA A 49 2.18 22.20 10.46
C ALA A 49 1.77 23.25 9.41
N GLU A 50 2.46 24.39 9.37
CA GLU A 50 2.22 25.47 8.42
C GLU A 50 2.46 25.05 6.95
N GLN A 51 3.58 24.37 6.69
CA GLN A 51 3.88 23.83 5.35
C GLN A 51 2.81 22.81 4.92
N ARG A 52 2.28 22.02 5.86
CA ARG A 52 1.19 21.09 5.60
C ARG A 52 -0.13 21.79 5.34
N VAL A 53 -0.49 22.85 6.06
CA VAL A 53 -1.68 23.66 5.76
C VAL A 53 -1.60 24.20 4.33
N HIS A 54 -0.47 24.80 3.96
CA HIS A 54 -0.29 25.34 2.61
C HIS A 54 -0.36 24.24 1.54
N LYS A 55 0.34 23.12 1.74
CA LYS A 55 0.43 22.03 0.74
C LYS A 55 -0.83 21.16 0.64
N GLU A 56 -1.45 20.83 1.76
CA GLU A 56 -2.53 19.83 1.85
C GLU A 56 -3.92 20.45 1.92
N ILE A 57 -4.07 21.72 2.30
CA ILE A 57 -5.35 22.42 2.39
C ILE A 57 -5.42 23.49 1.32
N LEU A 58 -4.58 24.53 1.40
CA LEU A 58 -4.72 25.71 0.55
C LEU A 58 -4.45 25.40 -0.93
N ARG A 59 -3.51 24.51 -1.26
CA ARG A 59 -3.27 24.03 -2.64
C ARG A 59 -4.27 22.98 -3.13
N ASN A 60 -5.23 22.56 -2.32
CA ASN A 60 -6.23 21.59 -2.74
C ASN A 60 -7.20 22.21 -3.77
N ASP A 61 -7.74 21.38 -4.66
CA ASP A 61 -8.65 21.78 -5.73
C ASP A 61 -10.05 22.21 -5.21
N CYS A 62 -10.31 22.01 -3.92
CA CYS A 62 -11.41 22.62 -3.16
C CYS A 62 -11.37 24.16 -3.23
N PHE A 63 -10.18 24.75 -3.30
CA PHE A 63 -9.97 26.20 -3.29
C PHE A 63 -9.80 26.79 -4.70
N ASP A 64 -9.99 26.00 -5.77
CA ASP A 64 -9.81 26.47 -7.16
C ASP A 64 -10.68 27.69 -7.46
N ARG A 65 -11.99 27.60 -7.16
CA ARG A 65 -12.92 28.72 -7.35
C ARG A 65 -12.46 29.99 -6.65
N LEU A 66 -12.06 29.90 -5.37
CA LEU A 66 -11.62 31.07 -4.61
C LEU A 66 -10.35 31.69 -5.18
N ARG A 67 -9.42 30.89 -5.70
CA ARG A 67 -8.23 31.41 -6.40
C ARG A 67 -8.58 32.11 -7.71
N GLU A 68 -9.51 31.54 -8.46
CA GLU A 68 -9.96 32.08 -9.75
C GLU A 68 -10.71 33.40 -9.57
N GLU A 69 -11.59 33.49 -8.57
CA GLU A 69 -12.42 34.67 -8.30
C GLU A 69 -11.64 35.82 -7.63
N LEU A 70 -10.73 35.52 -6.70
CA LEU A 70 -10.02 36.54 -5.90
C LEU A 70 -8.65 36.94 -6.49
N GLY A 71 -8.11 36.15 -7.42
CA GLY A 71 -6.72 36.29 -7.86
C GLY A 71 -5.70 35.98 -6.77
N ALA A 72 -4.40 36.12 -7.08
CA ALA A 72 -3.32 35.75 -6.17
C ALA A 72 -3.31 36.59 -4.88
N GLU A 73 -3.38 37.92 -5.01
CA GLU A 73 -3.35 38.84 -3.86
C GLU A 73 -4.58 38.69 -2.97
N GLY A 74 -5.78 38.61 -3.55
CA GLY A 74 -7.01 38.43 -2.79
C GLY A 74 -7.07 37.07 -2.07
N PHE A 75 -6.57 36.01 -2.71
CA PHE A 75 -6.45 34.69 -2.08
C PHE A 75 -5.45 34.69 -0.93
N GLU A 76 -4.30 35.34 -1.08
CA GLU A 76 -3.30 35.50 -0.02
C GLU A 76 -3.87 36.30 1.16
N GLN A 77 -4.55 37.42 0.88
CA GLN A 77 -5.24 38.21 1.90
C GLN A 77 -6.28 37.37 2.65
N MET A 78 -7.12 36.61 1.95
CA MET A 78 -8.13 35.75 2.57
C MET A 78 -7.49 34.67 3.45
N THR A 79 -6.43 34.03 2.96
CA THR A 79 -5.75 32.92 3.67
C THR A 79 -4.84 33.39 4.80
N SER A 80 -4.47 34.66 4.86
CA SER A 80 -3.79 35.26 6.02
C SER A 80 -4.60 35.15 7.33
N ARG A 81 -5.92 34.90 7.23
CA ARG A 81 -6.80 34.61 8.36
C ARG A 81 -6.64 33.21 8.94
N VAL A 82 -5.78 32.38 8.36
CA VAL A 82 -5.52 31.00 8.78
C VAL A 82 -4.20 30.92 9.56
N GLN A 83 -4.29 30.58 10.84
CA GLN A 83 -3.14 30.28 11.69
C GLN A 83 -2.99 28.76 11.80
N ALA A 84 -1.80 28.23 11.52
CA ALA A 84 -1.48 26.82 11.76
C ALA A 84 -0.91 26.64 13.18
N VAL A 85 -1.37 25.60 13.87
CA VAL A 85 -0.86 25.19 15.19
C VAL A 85 -0.45 23.71 15.14
N SER A 86 0.75 23.41 15.61
CA SER A 86 1.22 22.01 15.70
C SER A 86 0.59 21.30 16.88
N GLY A 87 0.10 20.07 16.66
CA GLY A 87 -0.41 19.20 17.73
C GLY A 87 -1.15 17.96 17.21
N ASP A 88 -1.48 17.04 18.11
CA ASP A 88 -2.18 15.78 17.85
C ASP A 88 -3.25 15.52 18.92
N VAL A 89 -4.50 15.31 18.47
CA VAL A 89 -5.62 14.93 19.35
C VAL A 89 -5.42 13.57 20.03
N GLY A 90 -4.52 12.74 19.49
CA GLY A 90 -4.11 11.46 20.07
C GLY A 90 -3.10 11.58 21.22
N THR A 91 -2.73 12.80 21.63
CA THR A 91 -1.73 13.05 22.67
C THR A 91 -2.33 13.90 23.77
N ASP A 92 -2.05 13.56 25.03
CA ASP A 92 -2.51 14.31 26.19
C ASP A 92 -2.01 15.76 26.12
N GLY A 93 -2.87 16.71 26.49
CA GLY A 93 -2.62 18.13 26.27
C GLY A 93 -2.56 18.56 24.80
N LEU A 94 -3.05 17.72 23.87
CA LEU A 94 -3.07 17.93 22.41
C LEU A 94 -1.69 18.12 21.76
N GLY A 95 -0.60 17.91 22.51
CA GLY A 95 0.76 18.22 22.06
C GLY A 95 1.02 19.70 21.77
N LEU A 96 0.21 20.61 22.34
CA LEU A 96 0.33 22.05 22.14
C LEU A 96 1.51 22.64 22.93
N ASP A 97 2.25 23.53 22.28
CA ASP A 97 3.17 24.45 22.96
C ASP A 97 2.42 25.65 23.56
N GLU A 98 3.14 26.57 24.20
CA GLU A 98 2.54 27.74 24.85
C GLU A 98 1.78 28.64 23.85
N ALA A 99 2.33 28.82 22.65
CA ALA A 99 1.68 29.61 21.60
C ALA A 99 0.39 28.93 21.10
N GLY A 100 0.39 27.62 20.94
CA GLY A 100 -0.78 26.82 20.58
C GLY A 100 -1.86 26.82 21.67
N ARG A 101 -1.47 26.74 22.95
CA ARG A 101 -2.37 26.89 24.11
C ARG A 101 -3.03 28.27 24.12
N ALA A 102 -2.25 29.34 23.94
CA ALA A 102 -2.77 30.71 23.84
C ALA A 102 -3.70 30.89 22.62
N ALA A 103 -3.36 30.29 21.48
CA ALA A 103 -4.20 30.34 20.29
C ALA A 103 -5.55 29.63 20.52
N LEU A 104 -5.56 28.45 21.15
CA LEU A 104 -6.79 27.74 21.52
C LEU A 104 -7.62 28.55 22.54
N ALA A 105 -6.99 29.09 23.58
CA ALA A 105 -7.67 29.91 24.59
C ALA A 105 -8.33 31.16 24.00
N SER A 106 -7.79 31.71 22.92
CA SER A 106 -8.35 32.87 22.21
C SER A 106 -9.58 32.56 21.35
N CYS A 107 -9.92 31.27 21.16
CA CYS A 107 -11.02 30.86 20.29
C CYS A 107 -12.34 30.81 21.06
N THR A 108 -13.41 31.28 20.44
CA THR A 108 -14.77 31.27 21.00
C THR A 108 -15.57 30.05 20.54
N THR A 109 -15.12 29.40 19.47
CA THR A 109 -15.72 28.19 18.91
C THR A 109 -14.62 27.18 18.61
N VAL A 110 -14.88 25.91 18.93
CA VAL A 110 -14.01 24.78 18.62
C VAL A 110 -14.79 23.77 17.80
N ILE A 111 -14.36 23.51 16.57
CA ILE A 111 -14.94 22.49 15.70
C ILE A 111 -13.99 21.29 15.64
N HIS A 112 -14.39 20.20 16.31
CA HIS A 112 -13.64 18.95 16.32
C HIS A 112 -14.11 18.01 15.20
N SER A 113 -13.35 17.94 14.11
CA SER A 113 -13.60 17.03 12.97
C SER A 113 -12.53 15.94 12.81
N ALA A 114 -11.43 16.00 13.58
CA ALA A 114 -10.38 14.98 13.51
C ALA A 114 -10.91 13.59 13.91
N ALA A 115 -10.72 12.61 13.04
CA ALA A 115 -11.02 11.21 13.31
C ALA A 115 -10.19 10.28 12.43
N THR A 116 -9.98 9.07 12.91
CA THR A 116 -9.58 7.94 12.08
C THR A 116 -10.84 7.26 11.57
N VAL A 117 -11.16 7.49 10.29
CA VAL A 117 -12.39 7.04 9.61
C VAL A 117 -12.20 5.73 8.83
N ALA A 118 -11.14 4.98 9.11
CA ALA A 118 -10.87 3.73 8.41
C ALA A 118 -11.54 2.56 9.17
N PHE A 119 -12.36 1.78 8.47
CA PHE A 119 -13.06 0.61 9.04
C PHE A 119 -12.11 -0.47 9.55
N ASP A 120 -10.87 -0.48 9.05
CA ASP A 120 -9.77 -1.34 9.46
C ASP A 120 -8.77 -0.62 10.38
N SER A 121 -9.23 0.38 11.14
CA SER A 121 -8.40 1.02 12.16
C SER A 121 -8.16 0.06 13.34
N PRO A 122 -6.90 -0.10 13.81
CA PRO A 122 -6.61 -0.80 15.06
C PRO A 122 -7.40 -0.18 16.23
N LEU A 123 -7.99 -1.02 17.09
CA LEU A 123 -8.84 -0.56 18.19
C LEU A 123 -8.14 0.45 19.10
N ASP A 124 -6.88 0.20 19.46
CA ASP A 124 -6.06 1.10 20.29
C ASP A 124 -5.95 2.49 19.64
N ARG A 125 -5.62 2.56 18.34
CA ARG A 125 -5.53 3.84 17.64
C ARG A 125 -6.89 4.52 17.52
N ALA A 126 -7.94 3.76 17.23
CA ALA A 126 -9.31 4.29 17.15
C ALA A 126 -9.75 4.90 18.49
N VAL A 127 -9.45 4.24 19.62
CA VAL A 127 -9.70 4.77 20.96
C VAL A 127 -8.91 6.06 21.21
N GLU A 128 -7.61 6.08 20.93
CA GLU A 128 -6.78 7.26 21.17
C GLU A 128 -7.22 8.48 20.37
N VAL A 129 -7.70 8.30 19.14
CA VAL A 129 -8.09 9.43 18.28
C VAL A 129 -9.57 9.75 18.38
N ASN A 130 -10.44 8.77 18.19
CA ASN A 130 -11.87 9.02 18.03
C ASN A 130 -12.58 9.18 19.38
N LEU A 131 -12.20 8.38 20.37
CA LEU A 131 -12.80 8.41 21.72
C LEU A 131 -12.15 9.50 22.57
N LEU A 132 -10.83 9.42 22.77
CA LEU A 132 -10.11 10.32 23.67
C LEU A 132 -9.80 11.69 23.04
N GLY A 133 -9.77 11.81 21.72
CA GLY A 133 -9.54 13.08 21.03
C GLY A 133 -10.45 14.24 21.49
N PRO A 134 -11.79 14.10 21.45
CA PRO A 134 -12.69 15.14 21.94
C PRO A 134 -12.65 15.30 23.46
N VAL A 135 -12.37 14.24 24.23
CA VAL A 135 -12.19 14.30 25.69
C VAL A 135 -11.00 15.19 26.05
N ARG A 136 -9.86 15.01 25.39
CA ARG A 136 -8.67 15.84 25.62
C ARG A 136 -8.86 17.30 25.24
N ILE A 137 -9.70 17.58 24.26
CA ILE A 137 -10.09 18.96 23.95
C ILE A 137 -10.88 19.54 25.11
N ALA A 138 -11.90 18.82 25.61
CA ALA A 138 -12.68 19.28 26.75
C ALA A 138 -11.80 19.51 28.00
N GLU A 139 -10.86 18.60 28.28
CA GLU A 139 -9.88 18.72 29.36
C GLU A 139 -8.98 19.96 29.18
N MET A 140 -8.43 20.16 27.98
CA MET A 140 -7.58 21.31 27.68
C MET A 140 -8.33 22.65 27.80
N LEU A 141 -9.59 22.71 27.35
CA LEU A 141 -10.41 23.91 27.50
C LEU A 141 -10.64 24.26 28.98
N HIS A 142 -10.87 23.24 29.82
CA HIS A 142 -10.99 23.41 31.26
C HIS A 142 -9.66 23.85 31.91
N GLU A 143 -8.54 23.22 31.54
CA GLU A 143 -7.20 23.62 32.01
C GLU A 143 -6.87 25.08 31.67
N LEU A 144 -7.30 25.56 30.51
CA LEU A 144 -7.13 26.95 30.06
C LEU A 144 -8.13 27.92 30.69
N GLY A 145 -9.14 27.43 31.43
CA GLY A 145 -10.18 28.25 32.04
C GLY A 145 -11.12 28.93 31.04
N VAL A 146 -11.34 28.32 29.86
CA VAL A 146 -12.19 28.87 28.80
C VAL A 146 -13.37 27.94 28.49
N SER A 147 -14.50 28.52 28.08
CA SER A 147 -15.75 27.79 27.81
C SER A 147 -16.31 28.09 26.41
N PRO A 148 -15.55 27.85 25.32
CA PRO A 148 -16.04 28.08 23.97
C PRO A 148 -17.19 27.13 23.61
N HIS A 149 -17.86 27.38 22.49
CA HIS A 149 -18.77 26.41 21.90
C HIS A 149 -17.98 25.26 21.24
N LEU A 150 -18.06 24.06 21.80
CA LEU A 150 -17.46 22.84 21.26
C LEU A 150 -18.45 22.09 20.37
N VAL A 151 -18.17 22.04 19.07
CA VAL A 151 -18.91 21.27 18.06
C VAL A 151 -18.12 20.02 17.68
N CYS A 152 -18.62 18.85 18.04
CA CYS A 152 -17.99 17.56 17.72
C CYS A 152 -18.67 16.89 16.53
N VAL A 153 -17.89 16.51 15.52
CA VAL A 153 -18.38 15.69 14.39
C VAL A 153 -18.33 14.22 14.79
N SER A 154 -19.50 13.59 14.82
CA SER A 154 -19.72 12.18 15.12
C SER A 154 -20.23 11.45 13.86
N THR A 155 -21.19 10.53 13.99
CA THR A 155 -21.81 9.81 12.88
C THR A 155 -23.21 9.31 13.25
N CYS A 156 -24.12 9.19 12.27
CA CYS A 156 -25.42 8.55 12.45
C CYS A 156 -25.30 7.10 12.96
N TYR A 157 -24.21 6.40 12.62
CA TYR A 157 -23.98 5.01 12.99
C TYR A 157 -23.71 4.77 14.48
N VAL A 158 -23.60 5.82 15.32
CA VAL A 158 -23.59 5.66 16.78
C VAL A 158 -24.90 5.06 17.31
N ALA A 159 -25.97 5.11 16.52
CA ALA A 159 -27.23 4.40 16.68
C ALA A 159 -27.10 2.86 16.82
N GLY A 160 -25.94 2.29 16.48
CA GLY A 160 -25.72 0.85 16.49
C GLY A 160 -26.47 0.11 15.38
N ASN A 161 -26.55 -1.21 15.49
CA ASN A 161 -27.22 -2.10 14.53
C ASN A 161 -28.75 -2.14 14.71
N ARG A 162 -29.35 -1.04 15.19
CA ARG A 162 -30.81 -0.97 15.37
C ARG A 162 -31.53 -1.01 14.02
N ARG A 163 -32.78 -1.47 14.06
CA ARG A 163 -33.69 -1.47 12.91
C ARG A 163 -34.81 -0.47 13.19
N GLY A 164 -35.18 0.30 12.16
CA GLY A 164 -36.21 1.33 12.27
C GLY A 164 -35.68 2.66 12.79
N SER A 165 -36.58 3.45 13.39
CA SER A 165 -36.37 4.87 13.67
C SER A 165 -35.17 5.13 14.59
N ALA A 166 -34.35 6.08 14.16
CA ALA A 166 -33.15 6.51 14.83
C ALA A 166 -33.17 8.02 15.15
N LEU A 167 -33.65 8.36 16.34
CA LEU A 167 -33.86 9.73 16.78
C LEU A 167 -32.56 10.45 17.23
N GLU A 168 -32.65 11.78 17.27
CA GLU A 168 -31.56 12.70 17.63
C GLU A 168 -31.40 12.83 19.16
N GLU A 169 -31.07 11.71 19.82
CA GLU A 169 -30.93 11.59 21.28
C GLU A 169 -29.49 11.25 21.73
N PRO A 170 -29.10 11.59 22.97
CA PRO A 170 -27.81 11.19 23.53
C PRO A 170 -27.63 9.67 23.59
N VAL A 171 -26.42 9.19 23.31
CA VAL A 171 -26.10 7.75 23.27
C VAL A 171 -26.37 7.08 24.62
N ASP A 172 -26.07 7.74 25.74
CA ASP A 172 -26.27 7.22 27.10
C ASP A 172 -27.74 7.22 27.57
N ARG A 173 -28.64 7.76 26.74
CA ARG A 173 -30.11 7.74 26.98
C ARG A 173 -30.86 6.89 25.96
N ASN A 174 -30.14 6.25 25.05
CA ASN A 174 -30.71 5.44 23.99
C ASN A 174 -30.90 4.00 24.50
N ASP A 175 -32.15 3.55 24.61
CA ASP A 175 -32.50 2.21 25.10
C ASP A 175 -31.97 1.06 24.21
N PHE A 176 -31.56 1.34 22.96
CA PHE A 176 -31.04 0.36 22.02
C PHE A 176 -29.53 0.12 22.15
N VAL A 177 -28.85 0.87 23.02
CA VAL A 177 -27.39 0.82 23.17
C VAL A 177 -27.05 0.46 24.62
N SER A 178 -26.16 -0.53 24.78
CA SER A 178 -25.69 -0.91 26.12
C SER A 178 -24.89 0.23 26.76
N THR A 179 -25.21 0.59 28.00
CA THR A 179 -24.39 1.53 28.77
C THR A 179 -23.03 0.90 29.07
N LEU A 180 -21.97 1.45 28.48
CA LEU A 180 -20.60 0.98 28.67
C LEU A 180 -19.78 2.00 29.46
N ASP A 181 -18.91 1.50 30.33
CA ASP A 181 -17.87 2.33 30.95
C ASP A 181 -16.73 2.55 29.94
N TRP A 182 -16.72 3.74 29.32
CA TRP A 182 -15.71 4.10 28.34
C TRP A 182 -14.28 4.07 28.92
N ARG A 183 -14.10 4.30 30.23
CA ARG A 183 -12.76 4.24 30.86
C ARG A 183 -12.25 2.81 30.91
N ALA A 184 -13.13 1.87 31.22
CA ALA A 184 -12.82 0.44 31.17
C ALA A 184 -12.48 0.00 29.73
N GLU A 185 -13.23 0.46 28.72
CA GLU A 185 -12.94 0.16 27.30
C GLU A 185 -11.59 0.72 26.85
N VAL A 186 -11.24 1.95 27.28
CA VAL A 186 -9.91 2.54 27.02
C VAL A 186 -8.80 1.70 27.64
N ALA A 187 -8.94 1.32 28.91
CA ALA A 187 -7.97 0.51 29.61
C ALA A 187 -7.81 -0.89 28.97
N ALA A 188 -8.92 -1.50 28.55
CA ALA A 188 -8.93 -2.78 27.84
C ALA A 188 -8.23 -2.68 26.48
N ALA A 189 -8.54 -1.67 25.68
CA ALA A 189 -7.90 -1.47 24.37
C ALA A 189 -6.38 -1.28 24.47
N ARG A 190 -5.91 -0.47 25.43
CA ARG A 190 -4.48 -0.28 25.71
C ARG A 190 -3.82 -1.58 26.18
N ARG A 191 -4.48 -2.37 27.03
CA ARG A 191 -3.97 -3.67 27.48
C ARG A 191 -3.88 -4.67 26.33
N SER A 192 -4.94 -4.79 25.52
CA SER A 192 -4.95 -5.67 24.34
C SER A 192 -3.83 -5.34 23.37
N ARG A 193 -3.45 -4.06 23.23
CA ARG A 193 -2.29 -3.67 22.42
C ARG A 193 -0.99 -4.23 22.99
N SER A 194 -0.74 -4.04 24.28
CA SER A 194 0.44 -4.58 24.96
C SER A 194 0.51 -6.11 24.86
N ASP A 195 -0.61 -6.80 25.09
CA ASP A 195 -0.71 -8.26 25.01
C ASP A 195 -0.45 -8.76 23.58
N THR A 196 -1.03 -8.11 22.58
CA THR A 196 -0.78 -8.41 21.15
C THR A 196 0.68 -8.20 20.78
N ASP A 197 1.31 -7.13 21.28
CA ASP A 197 2.73 -6.87 21.04
C ASP A 197 3.62 -7.95 21.69
N ALA A 198 3.27 -8.43 22.88
CA ALA A 198 3.95 -9.55 23.53
C ALA A 198 3.77 -10.87 22.75
N GLU A 199 2.53 -11.19 22.33
CA GLU A 199 2.22 -12.38 21.52
C GLU A 199 2.99 -12.37 20.19
N SER A 200 3.07 -11.22 19.52
CA SER A 200 3.78 -11.08 18.25
C SER A 200 5.29 -11.40 18.34
N ARG A 201 5.86 -11.37 19.55
CA ARG A 201 7.27 -11.66 19.83
C ARG A 201 7.49 -13.06 20.43
N ALA A 202 6.44 -13.85 20.56
CA ALA A 202 6.56 -15.24 20.99
C ALA A 202 7.42 -16.05 19.99
N PRO A 203 8.26 -17.01 20.45
CA PRO A 203 9.16 -17.75 19.57
C PRO A 203 8.46 -18.41 18.38
N ASP A 204 7.27 -18.99 18.57
CA ASP A 204 6.52 -19.65 17.49
C ASP A 204 6.01 -18.66 16.45
N LYS A 205 5.60 -17.46 16.88
CA LYS A 205 5.20 -16.38 15.96
C LYS A 205 6.39 -15.83 15.18
N LEU A 206 7.53 -15.62 15.83
CA LEU A 206 8.74 -15.18 15.14
C LEU A 206 9.22 -16.22 14.11
N ARG A 207 9.10 -17.52 14.40
CA ARG A 207 9.36 -18.58 13.41
C ARG A 207 8.39 -18.50 12.24
N GLU A 208 7.08 -18.35 12.50
CA GLU A 208 6.05 -18.19 11.46
C GLU A 208 6.34 -17.01 10.52
N PHE A 209 6.67 -15.84 11.09
CA PHE A 209 7.02 -14.64 10.30
C PHE A 209 8.34 -14.81 9.55
N GLY A 210 9.32 -15.48 10.14
CA GLY A 210 10.58 -15.84 9.48
C GLY A 210 10.38 -16.78 8.30
N ASP A 211 9.57 -17.82 8.47
CA ASP A 211 9.24 -18.79 7.42
C ASP A 211 8.47 -18.13 6.28
N ARG A 212 7.54 -17.22 6.60
CA ARG A 212 6.81 -16.44 5.59
C ARG A 212 7.71 -15.43 4.86
N ALA A 213 8.63 -14.75 5.55
CA ALA A 213 9.61 -13.88 4.92
C ALA A 213 10.49 -14.66 3.92
N ARG A 214 10.97 -15.85 4.31
CA ARG A 214 11.72 -16.75 3.41
C ARG A 214 10.87 -17.27 2.25
N PHE A 215 9.57 -17.51 2.46
CA PHE A 215 8.68 -17.88 1.37
C PHE A 215 8.52 -16.74 0.34
N GLU A 216 8.34 -15.50 0.80
CA GLU A 216 8.12 -14.31 -0.04
C GLU A 216 9.40 -13.86 -0.77
N LEU A 217 10.55 -13.83 -0.08
CA LEU A 217 11.81 -13.28 -0.62
C LEU A 217 12.82 -14.35 -1.06
N GLY A 218 12.66 -15.61 -0.67
CA GLY A 218 13.62 -16.66 -0.97
C GLY A 218 14.96 -16.43 -0.25
N SER A 219 16.05 -16.70 -0.94
CA SER A 219 17.43 -16.52 -0.47
C SER A 219 17.94 -15.08 -0.62
N ALA A 220 17.09 -14.09 -0.32
CA ALA A 220 17.41 -12.65 -0.44
C ALA A 220 18.34 -12.10 0.64
N GLY A 221 18.82 -12.95 1.55
CA GLY A 221 19.78 -12.55 2.58
C GLY A 221 19.20 -12.19 3.94
N GLY A 222 20.03 -12.25 4.98
CA GLY A 222 19.71 -12.01 6.38
C GLY A 222 19.06 -10.65 6.66
N PRO A 223 19.63 -9.50 6.22
CA PRO A 223 19.07 -8.18 6.49
C PRO A 223 17.68 -7.96 5.88
N LEU A 224 17.48 -8.28 4.60
CA LEU A 224 16.17 -8.15 3.94
C LEU A 224 15.13 -9.11 4.55
N LEU A 225 15.55 -10.33 4.90
CA LEU A 225 14.68 -11.27 5.61
C LEU A 225 14.28 -10.72 6.99
N ALA A 226 15.21 -10.13 7.75
CA ALA A 226 14.93 -9.54 9.05
C ALA A 226 13.98 -8.34 8.96
N GLU A 227 14.20 -7.43 8.01
CA GLU A 227 13.30 -6.31 7.76
C GLU A 227 11.89 -6.79 7.38
N ARG A 228 11.80 -7.79 6.48
CA ARG A 228 10.51 -8.35 6.08
C ARG A 228 9.83 -9.10 7.21
N THR A 229 10.56 -9.85 8.04
CA THR A 229 10.02 -10.50 9.24
C THR A 229 9.44 -9.48 10.21
N GLU A 230 10.14 -8.37 10.46
CA GLU A 230 9.63 -7.30 11.33
C GLU A 230 8.41 -6.58 10.72
N ALA A 231 8.40 -6.38 9.39
CA ALA A 231 7.23 -5.85 8.69
C ALA A 231 6.01 -6.79 8.83
N LEU A 232 6.19 -8.10 8.62
CA LEU A 232 5.14 -9.11 8.78
C LEU A 232 4.62 -9.18 10.23
N ARG A 233 5.50 -9.03 11.23
CA ARG A 233 5.09 -8.94 12.64
C ARG A 233 4.19 -7.73 12.89
N LYS A 234 4.58 -6.56 12.38
CA LYS A 234 3.78 -5.31 12.49
C LYS A 234 2.44 -5.42 11.77
N GLU A 235 2.43 -5.99 10.56
CA GLU A 235 1.21 -6.29 9.79
C GLU A 235 0.27 -7.21 10.57
N TRP A 236 0.81 -8.28 11.19
CA TRP A 236 0.03 -9.20 12.02
C TRP A 236 -0.54 -8.52 13.27
N ALA A 237 0.28 -7.75 14.01
CA ALA A 237 -0.18 -7.04 15.20
C ALA A 237 -1.27 -6.00 14.87
N HIS A 238 -1.12 -5.30 13.74
CA HIS A 238 -2.15 -4.41 13.21
C HIS A 238 -3.44 -5.18 12.93
N ALA A 239 -3.38 -6.26 12.14
CA ALA A 239 -4.55 -7.06 11.80
C ALA A 239 -5.25 -7.64 13.04
N ARG A 240 -4.48 -8.06 14.05
CA ARG A 240 -5.01 -8.56 15.31
C ARG A 240 -5.78 -7.49 16.10
N MET A 241 -5.26 -6.26 16.17
CA MET A 241 -5.96 -5.15 16.82
C MET A 241 -7.23 -4.73 16.08
N VAL A 242 -7.26 -4.85 14.75
CA VAL A 242 -8.47 -4.64 13.93
C VAL A 242 -9.52 -5.70 14.24
N GLU A 243 -9.11 -6.98 14.31
CA GLU A 243 -9.99 -8.10 14.65
C GLU A 243 -10.60 -7.92 16.05
N ILE A 244 -9.80 -7.56 17.05
CA ILE A 244 -10.27 -7.28 18.42
C ILE A 244 -11.29 -6.15 18.42
N GLY A 245 -11.03 -5.06 17.69
CA GLY A 245 -11.96 -3.93 17.57
C GLY A 245 -13.28 -4.32 16.91
N ARG A 246 -13.21 -5.05 15.80
CA ARG A 246 -14.40 -5.57 15.09
C ARG A 246 -15.22 -6.49 15.99
N ALA A 247 -14.58 -7.44 16.65
CA ALA A 247 -15.25 -8.39 17.54
C ALA A 247 -15.88 -7.68 18.75
N ARG A 248 -15.17 -6.72 19.35
CA ARG A 248 -15.70 -5.96 20.49
C ARG A 248 -16.91 -5.13 20.07
N ALA A 249 -16.80 -4.34 19.00
CA ALA A 249 -17.91 -3.53 18.49
C ALA A 249 -19.16 -4.37 18.18
N ALA A 250 -18.98 -5.50 17.49
CA ALA A 250 -20.08 -6.41 17.19
C ALA A 250 -20.72 -7.01 18.45
N SER A 251 -19.90 -7.37 19.47
CA SER A 251 -20.41 -7.95 20.72
C SER A 251 -21.30 -7.02 21.54
N VAL A 252 -21.18 -5.71 21.33
CA VAL A 252 -21.95 -4.69 22.05
C VAL A 252 -22.91 -3.92 21.14
N GLY A 253 -23.12 -4.38 19.90
CA GLY A 253 -24.20 -3.91 19.04
C GLY A 253 -23.85 -2.81 18.03
N TRP A 254 -22.57 -2.56 17.75
CA TRP A 254 -22.14 -1.62 16.70
C TRP A 254 -21.65 -2.34 15.44
N PRO A 255 -21.79 -1.71 14.26
CA PRO A 255 -21.39 -2.32 12.99
C PRO A 255 -19.87 -2.49 12.89
N ASP A 256 -19.10 -1.57 13.47
CA ASP A 256 -17.65 -1.60 13.47
C ASP A 256 -17.01 -0.78 14.60
N ALA A 257 -15.67 -0.83 14.66
CA ALA A 257 -14.88 -0.11 15.66
C ALA A 257 -14.98 1.42 15.53
N TYR A 258 -15.28 1.94 14.33
CA TYR A 258 -15.41 3.39 14.10
C TYR A 258 -16.68 3.92 14.77
N ALA A 259 -17.84 3.33 14.45
CA ALA A 259 -19.12 3.68 15.06
C ALA A 259 -19.10 3.48 16.58
N PHE A 260 -18.50 2.37 17.04
CA PHE A 260 -18.30 2.08 18.46
C PHE A 260 -17.49 3.18 19.18
N THR A 261 -16.31 3.53 18.66
CA THR A 261 -15.46 4.55 19.30
C THR A 261 -16.07 5.95 19.23
N LYS A 262 -16.82 6.28 18.16
CA LYS A 262 -17.58 7.54 18.08
C LYS A 262 -18.74 7.60 19.08
N ALA A 263 -19.47 6.51 19.28
CA ALA A 263 -20.53 6.44 20.27
C ALA A 263 -19.98 6.67 21.69
N LEU A 264 -18.89 5.99 22.04
CA LEU A 264 -18.21 6.20 23.33
C LEU A 264 -17.63 7.61 23.45
N SER A 265 -17.17 8.22 22.35
CA SER A 265 -16.65 9.59 22.36
C SER A 265 -17.70 10.61 22.78
N GLU A 266 -18.96 10.44 22.33
CA GLU A 266 -20.06 11.34 22.69
C GLU A 266 -20.35 11.24 24.19
N VAL A 267 -20.44 10.02 24.71
CA VAL A 267 -20.67 9.76 26.14
C VAL A 267 -19.53 10.31 26.98
N ALA A 268 -18.28 10.00 26.61
CA ALA A 268 -17.10 10.43 27.34
C ALA A 268 -16.97 11.95 27.39
N THR A 269 -17.13 12.63 26.24
CA THR A 269 -17.04 14.09 26.16
C THR A 269 -18.14 14.77 26.98
N ALA A 270 -19.37 14.30 26.86
CA ALA A 270 -20.49 14.84 27.64
C ALA A 270 -20.33 14.60 29.15
N GLN A 271 -19.82 13.44 29.58
CA GLN A 271 -19.54 13.16 30.99
C GLN A 271 -18.40 14.04 31.52
N THR A 272 -17.31 14.19 30.76
CA THR A 272 -16.18 15.04 31.13
C THR A 272 -16.62 16.50 31.31
N LEU A 273 -17.34 17.06 30.34
CA LEU A 273 -17.85 18.43 30.44
C LEU A 273 -18.83 18.59 31.62
N ARG A 274 -19.75 17.64 31.83
CA ARG A 274 -20.66 17.66 32.99
C ARG A 274 -19.90 17.69 34.34
N SER A 275 -18.73 17.06 34.42
CA SER A 275 -17.92 17.06 35.64
C SER A 275 -17.33 18.42 36.00
N TYR A 276 -17.31 19.38 35.06
CA TYR A 276 -16.80 20.75 35.26
C TYR A 276 -17.89 21.78 35.62
N GLY A 277 -19.15 21.38 35.69
CA GLY A 277 -20.26 22.25 36.09
C GLY A 277 -20.41 23.50 35.21
N ASP A 278 -20.62 24.66 35.84
CA ASP A 278 -20.88 25.93 35.14
C ASP A 278 -19.69 26.47 34.33
N SER A 279 -18.49 25.93 34.55
CA SER A 279 -17.29 26.27 33.78
C SER A 279 -17.15 25.45 32.49
N ALA A 280 -18.09 24.56 32.20
CA ALA A 280 -18.04 23.68 31.05
C ALA A 280 -18.27 24.42 29.73
N ALA A 281 -17.51 24.05 28.71
CA ALA A 281 -17.81 24.41 27.32
C ALA A 281 -19.18 23.87 26.89
N ARG A 282 -19.92 24.66 26.11
CA ARG A 282 -21.18 24.21 25.49
C ARG A 282 -20.88 23.12 24.46
N LEU A 283 -21.62 22.00 24.49
CA LEU A 283 -21.42 20.90 23.54
C LEU A 283 -22.56 20.79 22.52
N SER A 284 -22.19 20.76 21.23
CA SER A 284 -23.05 20.30 20.15
C SER A 284 -22.41 19.13 19.42
N VAL A 285 -23.23 18.21 18.91
CA VAL A 285 -22.78 17.04 18.16
C VAL A 285 -23.46 17.02 16.79
N VAL A 286 -22.67 16.93 15.73
CA VAL A 286 -23.17 16.79 14.35
C VAL A 286 -22.91 15.35 13.90
N ARG A 287 -23.97 14.60 13.57
CA ARG A 287 -23.94 13.18 13.19
C ARG A 287 -24.25 13.03 11.69
N PRO A 288 -23.25 13.05 10.79
CA PRO A 288 -23.47 12.72 9.39
C PRO A 288 -23.64 11.20 9.14
N SER A 289 -24.40 10.84 8.10
CA SER A 289 -24.39 9.49 7.49
C SER A 289 -23.19 9.31 6.54
N ILE A 290 -23.26 8.43 5.52
CA ILE A 290 -22.13 8.20 4.61
C ILE A 290 -21.91 9.47 3.78
N ILE A 291 -20.77 10.13 4.01
CA ILE A 291 -20.44 11.37 3.33
C ILE A 291 -19.84 11.04 1.95
N GLU A 292 -20.48 11.52 0.90
CA GLU A 292 -20.02 11.37 -0.48
C GLU A 292 -19.74 12.73 -1.13
N SER A 293 -19.39 12.72 -2.42
CA SER A 293 -19.02 13.90 -3.20
C SER A 293 -19.98 15.08 -3.05
N ALA A 294 -19.45 16.31 -3.17
CA ALA A 294 -20.25 17.52 -3.12
C ALA A 294 -21.38 17.53 -4.16
N LEU A 295 -22.57 17.98 -3.75
CA LEU A 295 -23.69 18.21 -4.66
C LEU A 295 -23.44 19.47 -5.49
N LEU A 296 -23.07 20.57 -4.84
CA LEU A 296 -22.84 21.88 -5.44
C LEU A 296 -21.46 22.45 -5.07
N GLU A 297 -21.07 22.36 -3.80
CA GLU A 297 -20.00 23.19 -3.23
C GLU A 297 -18.83 22.34 -2.69
N PRO A 298 -17.56 22.68 -2.94
CA PRO A 298 -17.02 23.83 -3.68
C PRO A 298 -17.19 23.73 -5.20
N LYS A 299 -17.42 22.53 -5.72
CA LYS A 299 -17.84 22.24 -7.09
C LYS A 299 -18.55 20.89 -7.11
N PRO A 300 -19.51 20.67 -8.03
CA PRO A 300 -20.19 19.37 -8.14
C PRO A 300 -19.18 18.24 -8.31
N GLY A 301 -19.32 17.18 -7.52
CA GLY A 301 -18.47 15.99 -7.62
C GLY A 301 -17.14 16.10 -6.89
N TRP A 302 -16.86 17.23 -6.22
CA TRP A 302 -15.65 17.35 -5.40
C TRP A 302 -15.66 16.29 -4.29
N ILE A 303 -14.60 15.49 -4.24
CA ILE A 303 -14.43 14.42 -3.27
C ILE A 303 -12.94 14.29 -2.93
N ARG A 304 -12.65 14.05 -1.65
CA ARG A 304 -11.28 13.88 -1.17
C ARG A 304 -11.13 12.57 -0.43
N GLY A 305 -10.17 11.76 -0.87
CA GLY A 305 -10.01 10.41 -0.38
C GLY A 305 -10.79 9.42 -1.23
N PHE A 306 -10.44 8.15 -1.09
CA PHE A 306 -10.99 7.05 -1.89
C PHE A 306 -11.21 5.88 -0.92
N ARG A 307 -12.24 5.97 -0.08
CA ARG A 307 -12.36 5.17 1.16
C ARG A 307 -13.76 4.68 1.51
N MET A 308 -14.82 5.25 0.94
CA MET A 308 -16.21 4.89 1.26
C MET A 308 -16.78 4.01 0.14
N ALA A 309 -17.75 4.46 -0.65
CA ALA A 309 -18.35 3.63 -1.70
C ALA A 309 -17.45 3.43 -2.92
N GLU A 310 -16.50 4.33 -3.16
CA GLU A 310 -15.77 4.43 -4.42
C GLU A 310 -14.92 3.18 -4.76
N PRO A 311 -14.19 2.56 -3.82
CA PRO A 311 -13.48 1.29 -4.06
C PRO A 311 -14.39 0.15 -4.48
N ILE A 312 -15.61 0.08 -3.94
CA ILE A 312 -16.57 -0.96 -4.27
C ILE A 312 -17.12 -0.73 -5.68
N ILE A 313 -17.53 0.51 -5.98
CA ILE A 313 -18.04 0.91 -7.30
C ILE A 313 -17.01 0.59 -8.39
N LEU A 314 -15.73 0.95 -8.20
CA LEU A 314 -14.69 0.62 -9.20
C LEU A 314 -14.35 -0.86 -9.26
N SER A 315 -14.45 -1.59 -8.14
CA SER A 315 -14.22 -3.05 -8.16
C SER A 315 -15.31 -3.76 -8.93
N TYR A 316 -16.56 -3.31 -8.80
CA TYR A 316 -17.68 -3.75 -9.63
C TYR A 316 -17.46 -3.38 -11.10
N ALA A 317 -17.13 -2.13 -11.40
CA ALA A 317 -16.88 -1.66 -12.77
C ALA A 317 -15.70 -2.37 -13.47
N ARG A 318 -14.78 -2.96 -12.70
CA ARG A 318 -13.67 -3.81 -13.19
C ARG A 318 -14.05 -5.30 -13.33
N GLY A 319 -15.30 -5.66 -13.05
CA GLY A 319 -15.79 -7.04 -13.07
C GLY A 319 -15.28 -7.92 -11.92
N LEU A 320 -14.70 -7.33 -10.87
CA LEU A 320 -14.13 -8.07 -9.73
C LEU A 320 -15.19 -8.51 -8.72
N LEU A 321 -16.29 -7.75 -8.61
CA LEU A 321 -17.42 -8.06 -7.75
C LEU A 321 -18.62 -8.40 -8.62
N LYS A 322 -19.09 -9.65 -8.55
CA LYS A 322 -20.28 -10.12 -9.29
C LYS A 322 -21.57 -10.05 -8.48
N GLU A 323 -21.43 -10.04 -7.16
CA GLU A 323 -22.52 -10.13 -6.20
C GLU A 323 -22.32 -9.01 -5.16
N PHE A 324 -23.39 -8.34 -4.74
CA PHE A 324 -23.32 -7.30 -3.72
C PHE A 324 -23.99 -7.80 -2.41
N PRO A 325 -23.31 -7.69 -1.25
CA PRO A 325 -23.93 -7.99 0.03
C PRO A 325 -24.87 -6.82 0.39
N GLY A 326 -26.17 -6.96 0.19
CA GLY A 326 -27.12 -5.91 0.55
C GLY A 326 -28.56 -6.35 0.39
N VAL A 327 -29.47 -5.63 1.02
CA VAL A 327 -30.92 -5.86 0.90
C VAL A 327 -31.45 -4.87 -0.15
N PRO A 328 -32.06 -5.32 -1.26
CA PRO A 328 -32.54 -4.44 -2.34
C PRO A 328 -33.47 -3.32 -1.86
N GLU A 329 -34.31 -3.63 -0.87
CA GLU A 329 -35.29 -2.73 -0.27
C GLU A 329 -34.67 -1.78 0.76
N GLY A 330 -33.45 -2.05 1.22
CA GLY A 330 -32.75 -1.26 2.22
C GLY A 330 -32.41 0.14 1.73
N VAL A 331 -32.42 1.10 2.65
CA VAL A 331 -32.00 2.48 2.39
C VAL A 331 -30.50 2.58 2.60
N VAL A 332 -29.79 3.09 1.59
CA VAL A 332 -28.38 3.45 1.70
C VAL A 332 -28.28 4.93 2.04
N ASP A 333 -27.96 5.21 3.31
CA ASP A 333 -27.97 6.59 3.80
C ASP A 333 -26.68 7.33 3.42
N VAL A 334 -26.78 8.09 2.33
CA VAL A 334 -25.72 8.91 1.75
C VAL A 334 -26.07 10.38 1.89
N ILE A 335 -25.07 11.21 2.17
CA ILE A 335 -25.23 12.65 2.28
C ILE A 335 -24.06 13.38 1.59
N PRO A 336 -24.31 14.37 0.72
CA PRO A 336 -23.25 15.19 0.13
C PRO A 336 -22.46 15.99 1.17
N VAL A 337 -21.13 16.08 0.99
CA VAL A 337 -20.22 16.77 1.94
C VAL A 337 -20.56 18.23 2.18
N ASP A 338 -21.11 18.93 1.19
CA ASP A 338 -21.53 20.33 1.33
C ASP A 338 -22.71 20.50 2.28
N ILE A 339 -23.68 19.59 2.29
CA ILE A 339 -24.78 19.63 3.27
C ILE A 339 -24.23 19.42 4.68
N VAL A 340 -23.29 18.49 4.85
CA VAL A 340 -22.63 18.23 6.14
C VAL A 340 -21.85 19.44 6.62
N VAL A 341 -21.03 20.05 5.77
CA VAL A 341 -20.26 21.25 6.12
C VAL A 341 -21.18 22.41 6.46
N ALA A 342 -22.26 22.61 5.71
CA ALA A 342 -23.26 23.63 6.02
C ALA A 342 -23.89 23.40 7.40
N ALA A 343 -24.27 22.16 7.72
CA ALA A 343 -24.84 21.82 9.01
C ALA A 343 -23.85 22.06 10.17
N ILE A 344 -22.55 21.79 9.97
CA ILE A 344 -21.51 22.10 10.95
C ILE A 344 -21.43 23.61 11.21
N ILE A 345 -21.39 24.43 10.15
CA ILE A 345 -21.30 25.89 10.26
C ILE A 345 -22.57 26.45 10.92
N ALA A 346 -23.75 25.99 10.49
CA ALA A 346 -25.03 26.40 11.07
C ALA A 346 -25.16 26.00 12.53
N THR A 347 -24.66 24.83 12.91
CA THR A 347 -24.61 24.40 14.31
C THR A 347 -23.66 25.29 15.11
N ALA A 348 -22.47 25.58 14.58
CA ALA A 348 -21.45 26.40 15.24
C ALA A 348 -21.94 27.82 15.54
N GLY A 349 -22.64 28.45 14.58
CA GLY A 349 -23.18 29.81 14.70
C GLY A 349 -24.52 29.92 15.43
N ARG A 350 -25.08 28.82 15.95
CA ARG A 350 -26.35 28.86 16.69
C ARG A 350 -26.20 29.61 18.00
N ASP A 351 -27.17 30.48 18.31
CA ASP A 351 -27.25 31.26 19.54
C ASP A 351 -27.18 30.37 20.80
N ALA A 352 -26.46 30.87 21.81
CA ALA A 352 -26.32 30.19 23.10
C ALA A 352 -27.64 30.14 23.89
N ASP A 353 -28.54 31.09 23.65
CA ASP A 353 -29.81 31.25 24.36
C ASP A 353 -30.93 30.34 23.83
N VAL A 354 -30.73 29.67 22.69
CA VAL A 354 -31.71 28.69 22.20
C VAL A 354 -31.56 27.42 23.04
N PRO A 355 -32.56 27.06 23.87
CA PRO A 355 -32.40 25.99 24.86
C PRO A 355 -31.94 24.69 24.21
N ALA A 356 -30.97 24.03 24.84
CA ALA A 356 -30.79 22.60 24.64
C ALA A 356 -32.11 21.89 24.99
N GLN A 357 -32.39 20.74 24.36
CA GLN A 357 -33.63 19.96 24.60
C GLN A 357 -33.92 19.75 26.09
N ALA A 358 -32.86 19.69 26.92
CA ALA A 358 -32.91 19.89 28.36
C ALA A 358 -31.59 20.52 28.87
N PRO A 359 -31.59 21.22 30.03
CA PRO A 359 -30.36 21.73 30.65
C PRO A 359 -29.30 20.65 30.84
N GLY A 360 -28.07 20.92 30.42
CA GLY A 360 -26.92 20.01 30.58
C GLY A 360 -26.84 18.86 29.56
N LEU A 361 -27.67 18.84 28.50
CA LEU A 361 -27.56 17.90 27.39
C LEU A 361 -26.92 18.52 26.15
N PRO A 362 -26.18 17.72 25.35
CA PRO A 362 -25.66 18.19 24.08
C PRO A 362 -26.80 18.46 23.08
N HIS A 363 -26.62 19.48 22.25
CA HIS A 363 -27.47 19.68 21.08
C HIS A 363 -27.02 18.75 19.93
N ILE A 364 -27.88 17.84 19.49
CA ILE A 364 -27.53 16.81 18.50
C ILE A 364 -28.24 17.10 17.19
N VAL A 365 -27.49 17.18 16.10
CA VAL A 365 -28.00 17.36 14.74
C VAL A 365 -27.58 16.17 13.89
N GLN A 366 -28.53 15.38 13.42
CA GLN A 366 -28.29 14.32 12.43
C GLN A 366 -28.36 14.88 11.01
N VAL A 367 -27.39 14.52 10.18
CA VAL A 367 -27.28 14.94 8.78
C VAL A 367 -27.29 13.69 7.91
N ALA A 368 -28.50 13.30 7.52
CA ALA A 368 -28.79 12.06 6.82
C ALA A 368 -29.87 12.29 5.77
N SER A 369 -29.96 11.42 4.77
CA SER A 369 -31.00 11.52 3.74
C SER A 369 -32.13 10.52 3.92
N GLY A 370 -31.92 9.41 4.65
CA GLY A 370 -32.82 8.25 4.63
C GLY A 370 -34.27 8.53 5.05
N SER A 371 -34.50 9.29 6.11
CA SER A 371 -35.87 9.61 6.58
C SER A 371 -36.57 10.71 5.76
N ARG A 372 -35.81 11.51 5.00
CA ARG A 372 -36.32 12.69 4.27
C ARG A 372 -36.40 12.49 2.76
N ASN A 373 -35.41 11.82 2.18
CA ASN A 373 -35.26 11.57 0.76
C ASN A 373 -34.52 10.23 0.52
N PRO A 374 -35.19 9.08 0.75
CA PRO A 374 -34.54 7.77 0.79
C PRO A 374 -33.95 7.33 -0.56
N LEU A 375 -32.68 6.93 -0.55
CA LEU A 375 -32.05 6.20 -1.65
C LEU A 375 -32.06 4.69 -1.37
N LYS A 376 -32.78 3.91 -2.19
CA LYS A 376 -32.79 2.44 -2.07
C LYS A 376 -31.55 1.82 -2.71
N TYR A 377 -31.04 0.73 -2.13
CA TYR A 377 -29.92 -0.04 -2.69
C TYR A 377 -30.16 -0.46 -4.13
N GLN A 378 -31.34 -1.03 -4.42
CA GLN A 378 -31.69 -1.43 -5.79
C GLN A 378 -31.55 -0.28 -6.78
N ARG A 379 -32.03 0.92 -6.43
CA ARG A 379 -31.96 2.10 -7.30
C ARG A 379 -30.51 2.53 -7.55
N LEU A 380 -29.68 2.59 -6.51
CA LEU A 380 -28.26 2.90 -6.64
C LEU A 380 -27.57 1.88 -7.56
N VAL A 381 -27.84 0.59 -7.31
CA VAL A 381 -27.26 -0.54 -8.04
C VAL A 381 -27.60 -0.47 -9.53
N ASP A 382 -28.86 -0.26 -9.85
CA ASP A 382 -29.34 -0.16 -11.24
C ASP A 382 -28.68 1.01 -11.97
N ARG A 383 -28.61 2.20 -11.35
CA ARG A 383 -27.98 3.38 -11.95
C ARG A 383 -26.49 3.21 -12.18
N VAL A 384 -25.77 2.59 -11.23
CA VAL A 384 -24.34 2.28 -11.39
C VAL A 384 -24.13 1.31 -12.56
N ARG A 385 -24.93 0.24 -12.64
CA ARG A 385 -24.86 -0.74 -13.73
C ARG A 385 -25.14 -0.10 -15.09
N GLU A 386 -26.25 0.63 -15.21
CA GLU A 386 -26.64 1.33 -16.44
C GLU A 386 -25.51 2.27 -16.90
N TRP A 387 -25.01 3.10 -15.99
CA TRP A 387 -23.96 4.06 -16.31
C TRP A 387 -22.66 3.41 -16.80
N PHE A 388 -22.18 2.34 -16.14
CA PHE A 388 -20.97 1.63 -16.59
C PHE A 388 -21.20 0.74 -17.81
N THR A 389 -22.44 0.38 -18.12
CA THR A 389 -22.79 -0.28 -19.39
C THR A 389 -22.64 0.71 -20.55
N GLU A 390 -23.05 1.97 -20.35
CA GLU A 390 -22.88 3.05 -21.34
C GLU A 390 -21.45 3.60 -21.38
N HIS A 391 -20.76 3.62 -20.24
CA HIS A 391 -19.41 4.16 -20.06
C HIS A 391 -18.43 3.09 -19.55
N PRO A 392 -18.13 2.05 -20.35
CA PRO A 392 -17.33 0.92 -19.88
C PRO A 392 -15.91 1.35 -19.50
N LEU A 393 -15.40 0.73 -18.44
CA LEU A 393 -13.96 0.77 -18.17
C LEU A 393 -13.23 -0.17 -19.12
N TYR A 394 -11.95 0.11 -19.36
CA TYR A 394 -11.12 -0.65 -20.28
C TYR A 394 -10.04 -1.42 -19.54
N ASP A 395 -9.81 -2.65 -19.98
CA ASP A 395 -8.77 -3.50 -19.43
C ASP A 395 -7.36 -3.09 -19.91
N GLN A 396 -6.36 -3.92 -19.61
CA GLN A 396 -4.99 -3.67 -20.03
C GLN A 396 -4.76 -3.79 -21.55
N HIS A 397 -5.67 -4.45 -22.27
CA HIS A 397 -5.66 -4.68 -23.71
C HIS A 397 -6.53 -3.68 -24.48
N GLY A 398 -7.14 -2.71 -23.78
CA GLY A 398 -8.04 -1.74 -24.40
C GLY A 398 -9.39 -2.33 -24.78
N GLN A 399 -9.78 -3.46 -24.18
CA GLN A 399 -11.12 -4.04 -24.35
C GLN A 399 -12.07 -3.49 -23.28
N PRO A 400 -13.33 -3.16 -23.65
CA PRO A 400 -14.33 -2.73 -22.69
C PRO A 400 -14.67 -3.89 -21.75
N ILE A 401 -14.73 -3.60 -20.45
CA ILE A 401 -15.10 -4.53 -19.40
C ILE A 401 -16.62 -4.54 -19.31
N ILE A 402 -17.21 -5.72 -19.49
CA ILE A 402 -18.64 -5.93 -19.33
C ILE A 402 -18.94 -6.06 -17.84
N VAL A 403 -19.76 -5.14 -17.31
CA VAL A 403 -20.21 -5.22 -15.92
C VAL A 403 -21.18 -6.38 -15.73
N PRO A 404 -21.05 -7.18 -14.66
CA PRO A 404 -21.95 -8.30 -14.41
C PRO A 404 -23.32 -7.80 -13.97
N ASP A 405 -24.37 -8.59 -14.26
CA ASP A 405 -25.68 -8.38 -13.65
C ASP A 405 -25.55 -8.57 -12.14
N TRP A 406 -25.97 -7.55 -11.39
CA TRP A 406 -25.90 -7.62 -9.94
C TRP A 406 -26.98 -8.55 -9.40
N SER A 407 -26.55 -9.52 -8.60
CA SER A 407 -27.44 -10.29 -7.73
C SER A 407 -27.16 -9.94 -6.27
N PHE A 408 -28.21 -10.04 -5.44
CA PHE A 408 -28.16 -9.78 -3.99
C PHE A 408 -28.23 -11.08 -3.18
N PRO A 409 -27.28 -12.02 -3.32
CA PRO A 409 -27.20 -13.13 -2.38
C PRO A 409 -26.74 -12.61 -1.02
N GLY A 410 -27.29 -13.17 0.06
CA GLY A 410 -26.90 -12.79 1.42
C GLY A 410 -25.38 -12.87 1.63
N ARG A 411 -24.84 -11.91 2.41
CA ARG A 411 -23.41 -11.68 2.65
C ARG A 411 -22.59 -12.96 2.86
N GLY A 412 -23.07 -13.87 3.71
CA GLY A 412 -22.38 -15.12 4.04
C GLY A 412 -22.09 -16.02 2.82
N ARG A 413 -22.93 -15.97 1.78
CA ARG A 413 -22.70 -16.72 0.55
C ARG A 413 -21.54 -16.13 -0.26
N VAL A 414 -21.50 -14.80 -0.42
CA VAL A 414 -20.44 -14.09 -1.16
C VAL A 414 -19.10 -14.29 -0.45
N GLU A 415 -19.08 -14.08 0.87
CA GLU A 415 -17.88 -14.23 1.70
C GLU A 415 -17.34 -15.68 1.67
N GLY A 416 -18.24 -16.67 1.72
CA GLY A 416 -17.90 -18.08 1.61
C GLY A 416 -17.36 -18.49 0.23
N GLN A 417 -17.86 -17.89 -0.86
CA GLN A 417 -17.31 -18.11 -2.21
C GLN A 417 -15.89 -17.53 -2.33
N LEU A 418 -15.68 -16.28 -1.92
CA LEU A 418 -14.37 -15.63 -1.99
C LEU A 418 -13.35 -16.33 -1.09
N SER A 419 -13.75 -16.78 0.09
CA SER A 419 -12.88 -17.54 1.00
C SER A 419 -12.41 -18.86 0.37
N ARG A 420 -13.31 -19.62 -0.27
CA ARG A 420 -12.95 -20.87 -0.97
C ARG A 420 -12.02 -20.62 -2.15
N ALA A 421 -12.30 -19.60 -2.96
CA ALA A 421 -11.44 -19.20 -4.07
C ALA A 421 -10.03 -18.81 -3.57
N GLY A 422 -9.93 -18.05 -2.49
CA GLY A 422 -8.67 -17.68 -1.86
C GLY A 422 -7.85 -18.89 -1.39
N VAL A 423 -8.49 -19.91 -0.80
CA VAL A 423 -7.82 -21.16 -0.40
C VAL A 423 -7.24 -21.90 -1.60
N VAL A 424 -8.02 -22.06 -2.68
CA VAL A 424 -7.57 -22.73 -3.91
C VAL A 424 -6.40 -21.99 -4.55
N LEU A 425 -6.48 -20.66 -4.66
CA LEU A 425 -5.43 -19.84 -5.24
C LEU A 425 -4.13 -19.88 -4.41
N ARG A 426 -4.23 -19.89 -3.07
CA ARG A 426 -3.06 -20.11 -2.19
C ARG A 426 -2.40 -21.46 -2.40
N ALA A 427 -3.18 -22.52 -2.56
CA ALA A 427 -2.66 -23.85 -2.83
C ALA A 427 -1.95 -23.90 -4.20
N ALA A 428 -2.56 -23.33 -5.23
CA ALA A 428 -1.98 -23.24 -6.57
C ALA A 428 -0.67 -22.44 -6.58
N GLU A 429 -0.61 -21.30 -5.88
CA GLU A 429 0.59 -20.47 -5.76
C GLU A 429 1.76 -21.26 -5.13
N LYS A 430 1.50 -21.98 -4.02
CA LYS A 430 2.50 -22.84 -3.38
C LYS A 430 3.06 -23.92 -4.32
N VAL A 431 2.22 -24.47 -5.20
CA VAL A 431 2.67 -25.45 -6.19
C VAL A 431 3.55 -24.77 -7.24
N VAL A 432 3.09 -23.66 -7.84
CA VAL A 432 3.78 -23.01 -8.95
C VAL A 432 5.12 -22.40 -8.54
N ILE A 433 5.23 -21.81 -7.35
CA ILE A 433 6.48 -21.25 -6.83
C ILE A 433 7.56 -22.33 -6.64
N ASN A 434 7.17 -23.58 -6.40
CA ASN A 434 8.12 -24.69 -6.20
C ASN A 434 8.53 -25.40 -7.49
N LEU A 435 7.84 -25.14 -8.62
CA LEU A 435 8.19 -25.71 -9.91
C LEU A 435 9.39 -24.98 -10.54
N PRO A 436 10.30 -25.69 -11.25
CA PRO A 436 11.46 -25.10 -11.93
C PRO A 436 11.05 -24.39 -13.24
N LEU A 437 10.16 -23.40 -13.15
CA LEU A 437 9.68 -22.59 -14.27
C LEU A 437 10.54 -21.33 -14.39
N ARG A 438 10.87 -20.90 -15.61
CA ARG A 438 11.60 -19.63 -15.87
C ARG A 438 11.00 -18.90 -17.07
N GLY A 439 11.29 -17.60 -17.16
CA GLY A 439 10.87 -16.76 -18.29
C GLY A 439 9.34 -16.77 -18.49
N ALA A 440 8.88 -16.99 -19.73
CA ALA A 440 7.45 -17.07 -20.04
C ALA A 440 6.63 -18.01 -19.12
N GLY A 441 7.20 -19.14 -18.66
CA GLY A 441 6.51 -20.08 -17.75
C GLY A 441 6.30 -19.52 -16.33
N ALA A 442 7.18 -18.63 -15.88
CA ALA A 442 7.08 -17.93 -14.58
C ALA A 442 5.92 -16.91 -14.55
N GLN A 443 5.45 -16.46 -15.72
CA GLN A 443 4.33 -15.52 -15.81
C GLN A 443 3.01 -16.12 -15.29
N LEU A 444 2.82 -17.44 -15.39
CA LEU A 444 1.66 -18.14 -14.82
C LEU A 444 1.59 -17.97 -13.30
N GLY A 445 2.72 -18.12 -12.60
CA GLY A 445 2.78 -17.94 -11.15
C GLY A 445 2.40 -16.52 -10.72
N ALA A 446 2.94 -15.53 -11.42
CA ALA A 446 2.60 -14.13 -11.15
C ALA A 446 1.13 -13.80 -11.47
N THR A 447 0.50 -14.46 -12.45
CA THR A 447 -0.94 -14.32 -12.73
C THR A 447 -1.82 -14.95 -11.65
N ILE A 448 -1.42 -16.10 -11.10
CA ILE A 448 -2.14 -16.75 -9.98
C ILE A 448 -2.09 -15.86 -8.74
N GLU A 449 -0.91 -15.31 -8.43
CA GLU A 449 -0.71 -14.38 -7.31
C GLU A 449 -1.54 -13.11 -7.47
N GLU A 450 -1.63 -12.56 -8.69
CA GLU A 450 -2.48 -11.41 -8.99
C GLU A 450 -3.96 -11.71 -8.74
N ARG A 451 -4.47 -12.85 -9.22
CA ARG A 451 -5.85 -13.28 -8.96
C ARG A 451 -6.10 -13.47 -7.48
N ARG A 452 -5.16 -14.08 -6.74
CA ARG A 452 -5.26 -14.24 -5.28
C ARG A 452 -5.38 -12.88 -4.59
N SER A 453 -4.51 -11.93 -4.96
CA SER A 453 -4.54 -10.56 -4.43
C SER A 453 -5.86 -9.84 -4.73
N GLN A 454 -6.44 -10.05 -5.93
CA GLN A 454 -7.74 -9.49 -6.29
C GLN A 454 -8.87 -10.11 -5.46
N THR A 455 -8.87 -11.43 -5.27
CA THR A 455 -9.86 -12.14 -4.44
C THR A 455 -9.81 -11.70 -2.98
N GLU A 456 -8.61 -11.57 -2.40
CA GLU A 456 -8.46 -11.09 -1.01
C GLU A 456 -8.96 -9.64 -0.87
N ARG A 457 -8.65 -8.75 -1.83
CA ARG A 457 -9.20 -7.39 -1.85
C ARG A 457 -10.71 -7.36 -1.93
N ALA A 458 -11.31 -8.16 -2.82
CA ALA A 458 -12.76 -8.28 -2.94
C ALA A 458 -13.39 -8.77 -1.63
N LYS A 459 -12.77 -9.77 -0.97
CA LYS A 459 -13.21 -10.28 0.33
C LYS A 459 -13.15 -9.20 1.40
N SER A 460 -12.04 -8.47 1.51
CA SER A 460 -11.91 -7.36 2.46
C SER A 460 -12.99 -6.30 2.25
N TYR A 461 -13.34 -5.95 1.01
CA TYR A 461 -14.44 -5.02 0.75
C TYR A 461 -15.79 -5.56 1.22
N VAL A 462 -16.13 -6.82 0.90
CA VAL A 462 -17.37 -7.44 1.37
C VAL A 462 -17.44 -7.46 2.90
N GLU A 463 -16.34 -7.75 3.59
CA GLU A 463 -16.29 -7.76 5.05
C GLU A 463 -16.46 -6.38 5.69
N LEU A 464 -15.78 -5.36 5.13
CA LEU A 464 -15.75 -4.00 5.69
C LEU A 464 -17.07 -3.27 5.45
N TYR A 465 -17.62 -3.36 4.24
CA TYR A 465 -18.81 -2.60 3.86
C TYR A 465 -20.12 -3.36 4.11
N GLY A 466 -20.07 -4.70 4.24
CA GLY A 466 -21.25 -5.53 4.44
C GLY A 466 -22.06 -5.22 5.71
N ALA A 467 -21.44 -4.62 6.74
CA ALA A 467 -22.16 -4.22 7.97
C ALA A 467 -23.07 -3.00 7.74
N TYR A 468 -22.65 -2.10 6.84
CA TYR A 468 -23.39 -0.89 6.51
C TYR A 468 -24.57 -1.15 5.58
N THR A 469 -24.46 -2.18 4.75
CA THR A 469 -25.50 -2.61 3.79
C THR A 469 -26.63 -3.42 4.41
N GLU A 470 -26.45 -3.89 5.64
CA GLU A 470 -27.47 -4.58 6.45
C GLU A 470 -28.06 -3.65 7.53
N CYS A 471 -27.57 -2.42 7.65
CA CYS A 471 -28.09 -1.44 8.60
C CYS A 471 -29.45 -0.92 8.11
N GLU A 472 -30.52 -1.28 8.82
CA GLU A 472 -31.89 -0.85 8.53
C GLU A 472 -32.33 0.30 9.46
N ALA A 473 -31.37 1.12 9.91
CA ALA A 473 -31.65 2.28 10.75
C ALA A 473 -32.16 3.45 9.90
N GLU A 474 -33.23 4.09 10.33
CA GLU A 474 -33.81 5.26 9.68
C GLU A 474 -33.49 6.52 10.49
N TYR A 475 -32.45 7.26 10.09
CA TYR A 475 -31.96 8.43 10.83
C TYR A 475 -32.90 9.63 10.68
N GLY A 476 -33.55 10.01 11.79
CA GLY A 476 -34.40 11.21 11.84
C GLY A 476 -33.58 12.51 11.80
N VAL A 477 -34.07 13.50 11.04
CA VAL A 477 -33.37 14.78 10.80
C VAL A 477 -34.17 15.99 11.28
N ALA A 478 -34.95 15.85 12.35
CA ALA A 478 -35.86 16.88 12.82
C ALA A 478 -35.13 18.16 13.25
N HIS A 479 -33.99 18.07 13.94
CA HIS A 479 -33.21 19.23 14.36
C HIS A 479 -32.44 19.87 13.20
N LEU A 480 -32.06 19.09 12.17
CA LEU A 480 -31.50 19.66 10.95
C LEU A 480 -32.53 20.52 10.22
N LEU A 481 -33.77 20.02 10.08
CA LEU A 481 -34.87 20.77 9.47
C LEU A 481 -35.29 21.97 10.32
N ALA A 482 -35.36 21.83 11.64
CA ALA A 482 -35.61 22.97 12.52
C ALA A 482 -34.50 24.04 12.44
N LEU A 483 -33.24 23.62 12.28
CA LEU A 483 -32.12 24.53 12.05
C LEU A 483 -32.27 25.24 10.70
N TRP A 484 -32.61 24.50 9.64
CA TRP A 484 -32.90 25.04 8.31
C TRP A 484 -34.03 26.07 8.30
N ASP A 485 -35.13 25.76 8.97
CA ASP A 485 -36.31 26.64 9.05
C ASP A 485 -36.05 27.91 9.87
N SER A 486 -35.04 27.88 10.75
CA SER A 486 -34.61 29.06 11.53
C SER A 486 -33.74 30.05 10.74
N LEU A 487 -33.21 29.63 9.59
CA LEU A 487 -32.35 30.48 8.75
C LEU A 487 -33.17 31.49 7.95
N ASN A 488 -32.61 32.69 7.74
CA ASN A 488 -33.22 33.65 6.81
C ASN A 488 -33.05 33.18 5.35
N PRO A 489 -33.81 33.73 4.38
CA PRO A 489 -33.75 33.30 2.98
C PRO A 489 -32.36 33.37 2.32
N THR A 490 -31.52 34.33 2.71
CA THR A 490 -30.15 34.47 2.20
C THR A 490 -29.26 33.35 2.73
N GLU A 491 -29.34 33.04 4.02
CA GLU A 491 -28.63 31.93 4.65
C GLU A 491 -29.14 30.58 4.14
N GLN A 492 -30.44 30.46 3.89
CA GLN A 492 -31.01 29.28 3.26
C GLN A 492 -30.40 29.04 1.87
N ALA A 493 -30.40 30.05 1.01
CA ALA A 493 -29.78 29.96 -0.31
C ALA A 493 -28.27 29.62 -0.23
N LEU A 494 -27.58 30.07 0.80
CA LEU A 494 -26.15 29.80 1.00
C LEU A 494 -25.85 28.40 1.55
N PHE A 495 -26.70 27.86 2.44
CA PHE A 495 -26.41 26.63 3.18
C PHE A 495 -27.00 25.37 2.55
N GLY A 496 -28.24 25.42 2.04
CA GLY A 496 -28.93 24.27 1.43
C GLY A 496 -28.98 23.01 2.33
N LEU A 497 -29.63 23.10 3.50
CA LEU A 497 -29.59 22.02 4.50
C LEU A 497 -30.60 20.89 4.28
N ASP A 498 -31.71 21.10 3.55
CA ASP A 498 -32.75 20.08 3.36
C ASP A 498 -32.30 19.00 2.35
N PRO A 499 -32.13 17.72 2.77
CA PRO A 499 -31.75 16.62 1.89
C PRO A 499 -32.77 16.33 0.78
N ALA A 500 -34.01 16.85 0.87
CA ALA A 500 -35.00 16.75 -0.20
C ALA A 500 -34.56 17.45 -1.50
N ALA A 501 -33.56 18.32 -1.46
CA ALA A 501 -33.00 18.97 -2.64
C ALA A 501 -32.17 18.02 -3.54
N ILE A 502 -31.82 16.82 -3.06
CA ILE A 502 -31.01 15.86 -3.81
C ILE A 502 -31.86 15.13 -4.85
N ASP A 503 -31.63 15.40 -6.14
CA ASP A 503 -32.06 14.52 -7.21
C ASP A 503 -31.09 13.34 -7.32
N TRP A 504 -31.50 12.18 -6.82
CA TRP A 504 -30.65 10.99 -6.79
C TRP A 504 -30.18 10.53 -8.17
N ASP A 505 -31.02 10.62 -9.20
CA ASP A 505 -30.63 10.12 -10.52
C ASP A 505 -29.59 11.04 -11.15
N ALA A 506 -29.80 12.36 -11.07
CA ALA A 506 -28.81 13.34 -11.53
C ALA A 506 -27.52 13.27 -10.69
N TYR A 507 -27.63 13.22 -9.36
CA TYR A 507 -26.48 13.16 -8.47
C TYR A 507 -25.61 11.91 -8.74
N ILE A 508 -26.20 10.72 -8.86
CA ILE A 508 -25.44 9.50 -9.09
C ILE A 508 -24.77 9.53 -10.47
N THR A 509 -25.53 9.80 -11.54
CA THR A 509 -25.08 9.60 -12.92
C THR A 509 -24.26 10.77 -13.49
N GLN A 510 -24.54 12.00 -13.07
CA GLN A 510 -23.92 13.20 -13.62
C GLN A 510 -22.83 13.78 -12.71
N ILE A 511 -22.87 13.50 -11.40
CA ILE A 511 -21.97 14.11 -10.42
C ILE A 511 -21.02 13.07 -9.80
N HIS A 512 -21.57 12.06 -9.13
CA HIS A 512 -20.80 11.14 -8.30
C HIS A 512 -19.98 10.15 -9.14
N LEU A 513 -20.60 9.40 -10.07
CA LEU A 513 -19.89 8.38 -10.86
C LEU A 513 -18.78 8.93 -11.77
N PRO A 514 -18.97 10.04 -12.50
CA PRO A 514 -17.88 10.67 -13.25
C PRO A 514 -16.69 11.03 -12.34
N SER A 515 -16.99 11.51 -11.13
CA SER A 515 -15.98 11.86 -10.13
C SER A 515 -15.24 10.62 -9.61
N VAL A 516 -15.94 9.51 -9.35
CA VAL A 516 -15.33 8.22 -8.96
C VAL A 516 -14.36 7.73 -10.03
N VAL A 517 -14.75 7.78 -11.31
CA VAL A 517 -13.89 7.37 -12.44
C VAL A 517 -12.65 8.26 -12.56
N LYS A 518 -12.83 9.58 -12.50
CA LYS A 518 -11.75 10.57 -12.58
C LYS A 518 -10.75 10.42 -11.43
N HIS A 519 -11.22 10.40 -10.18
CA HIS A 519 -10.37 10.30 -9.00
C HIS A 519 -9.72 8.92 -8.87
N GLY A 520 -10.43 7.87 -9.23
CA GLY A 520 -9.90 6.51 -9.30
C GLY A 520 -8.90 6.27 -10.43
N ARG A 521 -8.68 7.26 -11.31
CA ARG A 521 -7.86 7.17 -12.53
C ARG A 521 -8.19 5.92 -13.33
N ALA A 522 -9.48 5.58 -13.37
CA ALA A 522 -9.95 4.40 -14.08
C ALA A 522 -9.80 4.62 -15.59
N ARG A 523 -9.43 3.57 -16.31
CA ARG A 523 -9.27 3.65 -17.77
C ARG A 523 -10.64 3.70 -18.41
N SER A 524 -11.11 4.89 -18.75
CA SER A 524 -12.42 5.13 -19.39
C SER A 524 -12.33 5.29 -20.92
N SER A 525 -11.15 5.06 -21.49
CA SER A 525 -10.96 5.05 -22.95
C SER A 525 -10.10 3.86 -23.37
N PRO A 526 -10.31 3.32 -24.58
CA PRO A 526 -9.40 2.36 -25.16
C PRO A 526 -8.06 3.09 -25.32
N SER A 527 -6.98 2.52 -24.78
CA SER A 527 -5.69 3.19 -24.82
C SER A 527 -5.37 3.57 -26.27
N ARG A 528 -5.12 4.86 -26.55
CA ARG A 528 -4.58 5.27 -27.85
C ARG A 528 -3.32 4.45 -28.09
N SER A 529 -3.30 3.62 -29.11
CA SER A 529 -2.23 2.66 -29.43
C SER A 529 -0.87 3.29 -29.78
N ASN A 530 -0.66 4.58 -29.48
CA ASN A 530 0.57 5.33 -29.74
C ASN A 530 1.36 5.66 -28.47
N ALA A 531 0.86 5.33 -27.26
CA ALA A 531 1.69 5.38 -26.07
C ALA A 531 2.63 4.16 -26.08
N GLU A 532 3.92 4.40 -26.29
CA GLU A 532 5.00 3.42 -26.22
C GLU A 532 4.78 2.42 -25.07
N ALA A 533 4.88 1.11 -25.36
CA ALA A 533 4.50 0.09 -24.40
C ALA A 533 5.35 0.25 -23.13
N ARG A 534 4.76 0.01 -21.94
CA ARG A 534 5.50 0.15 -20.66
C ARG A 534 6.90 -0.51 -20.67
N PRO A 535 7.08 -1.72 -21.21
CA PRO A 535 8.40 -2.34 -21.31
C PRO A 535 9.39 -1.56 -22.18
N GLU A 536 8.94 -0.93 -23.27
CA GLU A 536 9.78 -0.12 -24.15
C GLU A 536 10.24 1.16 -23.45
N ARG A 537 9.32 1.86 -22.76
CA ARG A 537 9.66 3.04 -21.96
C ARG A 537 10.68 2.72 -20.85
N LEU A 538 10.48 1.59 -20.16
CA LEU A 538 11.43 1.13 -19.13
C LEU A 538 12.78 0.75 -19.75
N ARG A 539 12.78 0.07 -20.91
CA ARG A 539 14.02 -0.25 -21.64
C ARG A 539 14.77 1.01 -22.07
N ARG A 540 14.07 2.05 -22.54
CA ARG A 540 14.70 3.34 -22.88
C ARG A 540 15.32 4.01 -21.65
N ALA A 541 14.65 3.96 -20.50
CA ALA A 541 15.20 4.52 -19.26
C ALA A 541 16.46 3.77 -18.80
N VAL A 542 16.46 2.44 -18.94
CA VAL A 542 17.60 1.55 -18.67
C VAL A 542 18.77 1.78 -19.65
N LEU A 543 18.48 2.11 -20.91
CA LEU A 543 19.46 2.39 -21.97
C LEU A 543 19.67 3.89 -22.21
N SER A 544 19.41 4.73 -21.20
CA SER A 544 19.72 6.17 -21.30
C SER A 544 21.24 6.37 -21.27
N PRO A 545 21.84 7.24 -22.12
CA PRO A 545 23.27 7.60 -22.01
C PRO A 545 23.66 8.21 -20.65
N GLU A 546 22.69 8.64 -19.85
CA GLU A 546 22.90 9.20 -18.51
C GLU A 546 23.19 8.12 -17.45
N ARG A 547 23.11 6.82 -17.78
CA ARG A 547 23.43 5.77 -16.80
C ARG A 547 24.93 5.73 -16.58
N HIS A 548 25.35 5.47 -15.35
CA HIS A 548 26.77 5.46 -15.00
C HIS A 548 27.38 4.09 -15.30
N MET A 549 26.65 3.01 -14.99
CA MET A 549 27.14 1.64 -15.16
C MET A 549 26.03 0.61 -15.32
N ALA A 550 26.41 -0.59 -15.74
CA ALA A 550 25.55 -1.77 -15.79
C ALA A 550 26.25 -3.00 -15.22
N ALA A 551 25.66 -3.56 -14.15
CA ALA A 551 26.08 -4.78 -13.50
C ALA A 551 25.30 -5.97 -14.07
N PHE A 552 25.99 -7.05 -14.37
CA PHE A 552 25.39 -8.27 -14.88
C PHE A 552 25.70 -9.44 -13.96
N ASP A 553 24.69 -10.23 -13.64
CA ASP A 553 24.89 -11.62 -13.26
C ASP A 553 25.24 -12.48 -14.49
N LEU A 554 25.82 -13.66 -14.26
CA LEU A 554 26.22 -14.58 -15.32
C LEU A 554 25.17 -15.66 -15.60
N GLU A 555 24.84 -16.45 -14.58
CA GLU A 555 24.06 -17.67 -14.70
C GLU A 555 22.57 -17.42 -14.92
N ASN A 556 22.05 -17.83 -16.07
CA ASN A 556 20.68 -17.60 -16.57
C ASN A 556 20.35 -16.14 -16.92
N THR A 557 21.28 -15.23 -16.66
CA THR A 557 21.27 -13.84 -17.14
C THR A 557 21.95 -13.72 -18.50
N LEU A 558 23.21 -14.16 -18.64
CA LEU A 558 23.99 -14.14 -19.89
C LEU A 558 24.07 -15.51 -20.57
N ILE A 559 24.07 -16.59 -19.77
CA ILE A 559 24.23 -17.97 -20.21
C ILE A 559 23.25 -18.91 -19.50
N ALA A 560 22.60 -19.82 -20.21
CA ALA A 560 21.72 -20.84 -19.65
C ALA A 560 22.52 -21.98 -18.97
N SER A 561 23.16 -21.66 -17.84
CA SER A 561 23.96 -22.59 -17.06
C SER A 561 23.79 -22.35 -15.56
N ASN A 562 24.42 -23.22 -14.77
CA ASN A 562 24.64 -23.05 -13.35
C ASN A 562 26.01 -23.65 -12.96
N VAL A 563 26.48 -23.34 -11.76
CA VAL A 563 27.78 -23.82 -11.23
C VAL A 563 27.90 -25.34 -11.26
N VAL A 564 26.81 -26.08 -11.00
CA VAL A 564 26.81 -27.56 -11.04
C VAL A 564 27.05 -28.09 -12.44
N THR A 565 26.44 -27.45 -13.45
CA THR A 565 26.60 -27.79 -14.87
C THR A 565 28.03 -27.52 -15.32
N SER A 566 28.59 -26.36 -14.96
CA SER A 566 29.97 -26.02 -15.31
C SER A 566 30.97 -26.99 -14.67
N TYR A 567 30.79 -27.33 -13.39
CA TYR A 567 31.61 -28.35 -12.73
C TYR A 567 31.46 -29.73 -13.38
N ALA A 568 30.24 -30.18 -13.68
CA ALA A 568 30.01 -31.47 -14.33
C ALA A 568 30.70 -31.57 -15.70
N TRP A 569 30.73 -30.46 -16.44
CA TRP A 569 31.47 -30.40 -17.69
C TRP A 569 32.96 -30.57 -17.44
N MET A 570 33.55 -29.75 -16.55
CA MET A 570 34.99 -29.78 -16.22
C MET A 570 35.42 -31.15 -15.71
N ALA A 571 34.70 -31.70 -14.73
CA ALA A 571 35.01 -32.99 -14.14
C ALA A 571 34.98 -34.13 -15.17
N THR A 572 34.03 -34.12 -16.11
CA THR A 572 33.83 -35.24 -17.03
C THR A 572 34.71 -35.20 -18.28
N ARG A 573 35.47 -34.12 -18.52
CA ARG A 573 36.32 -33.90 -19.70
C ARG A 573 37.36 -35.01 -19.89
N ARG A 574 38.02 -35.40 -18.80
CA ARG A 574 39.10 -36.41 -18.81
C ARG A 574 38.68 -37.76 -18.20
N MET A 575 37.39 -37.95 -17.92
CA MET A 575 36.85 -39.21 -17.36
C MET A 575 36.55 -40.27 -18.43
N PRO A 576 36.88 -41.56 -18.18
CA PRO A 576 36.41 -42.70 -18.98
C PRO A 576 34.87 -42.83 -18.99
N THR A 577 34.27 -43.42 -20.03
CA THR A 577 32.79 -43.49 -20.15
C THR A 577 32.10 -44.16 -18.97
N ALA A 578 32.66 -45.25 -18.45
CA ALA A 578 32.08 -45.96 -17.29
C ALA A 578 32.06 -45.08 -16.03
N GLU A 579 33.02 -44.18 -15.87
CA GLU A 579 33.09 -43.23 -14.75
C GLU A 579 32.13 -42.05 -14.94
N ARG A 580 31.94 -41.58 -16.17
CA ARG A 580 30.95 -40.54 -16.47
C ARG A 580 29.53 -40.95 -16.11
N LEU A 581 29.15 -42.21 -16.40
CA LEU A 581 27.83 -42.73 -16.02
C LEU A 581 27.66 -42.80 -14.49
N ARG A 582 28.69 -43.25 -13.77
CA ARG A 582 28.71 -43.25 -12.30
C ARG A 582 28.64 -41.82 -11.73
N PHE A 583 29.36 -40.88 -12.33
CA PHE A 583 29.32 -39.47 -11.97
C PHE A 583 27.91 -38.87 -12.15
N ALA A 584 27.26 -39.08 -13.31
CA ALA A 584 25.89 -38.62 -13.52
C ALA A 584 24.91 -39.22 -12.49
N ALA A 585 24.96 -40.53 -12.25
CA ALA A 585 24.08 -41.19 -11.29
C ALA A 585 24.26 -40.60 -9.88
N ARG A 586 25.52 -40.36 -9.46
CA ARG A 586 25.83 -39.72 -8.18
C ARG A 586 25.35 -38.28 -8.11
N THR A 587 25.63 -37.45 -9.12
CA THR A 587 25.19 -36.05 -9.16
C THR A 587 23.67 -35.93 -9.17
N LEU A 588 22.96 -36.82 -9.87
CA LEU A 588 21.49 -36.89 -9.84
C LEU A 588 20.98 -37.28 -8.45
N ALA A 589 21.62 -38.24 -7.78
CA ALA A 589 21.28 -38.63 -6.41
C ALA A 589 21.54 -37.50 -5.39
N GLU A 590 22.63 -36.74 -5.55
CA GLU A 590 22.96 -35.58 -4.71
C GLU A 590 22.10 -34.34 -5.03
N GLY A 591 21.48 -34.28 -6.22
CA GLY A 591 20.75 -33.13 -6.74
C GLY A 591 19.74 -32.50 -5.77
N PRO A 592 18.83 -33.26 -5.15
CA PRO A 592 17.88 -32.72 -4.16
C PRO A 592 18.55 -32.07 -2.95
N SER A 593 19.66 -32.66 -2.47
CA SER A 593 20.43 -32.12 -1.35
C SER A 593 21.14 -30.82 -1.72
N LEU A 594 21.74 -30.77 -2.92
CA LEU A 594 22.38 -29.56 -3.45
C LEU A 594 21.37 -28.41 -3.62
N LEU A 595 20.19 -28.69 -4.18
CA LEU A 595 19.11 -27.71 -4.31
C LEU A 595 18.58 -27.23 -2.96
N ALA A 596 18.46 -28.12 -1.97
CA ALA A 596 18.02 -27.75 -0.63
C ALA A 596 19.05 -26.87 0.08
N GLN A 597 20.35 -27.16 -0.07
CA GLN A 597 21.43 -26.35 0.48
C GLN A 597 21.46 -24.97 -0.19
N ASP A 598 21.37 -24.92 -1.52
CA ASP A 598 21.36 -23.68 -2.30
C ASP A 598 20.21 -22.73 -1.93
N ARG A 599 19.01 -23.29 -1.74
CA ARG A 599 17.83 -22.53 -1.29
C ARG A 599 17.95 -22.03 0.14
N LYS A 600 18.72 -22.72 0.99
CA LYS A 600 18.91 -22.34 2.39
C LYS A 600 19.97 -21.25 2.53
N ASP A 601 21.13 -21.47 1.92
CA ASP A 601 22.26 -20.56 1.96
C ASP A 601 23.16 -20.80 0.73
N ARG A 602 23.16 -19.83 -0.20
CA ARG A 602 23.94 -19.88 -1.45
C ARG A 602 25.44 -19.87 -1.18
N SER A 603 25.89 -19.10 -0.18
CA SER A 603 27.31 -18.95 0.15
C SER A 603 27.87 -20.26 0.70
N ASP A 604 27.15 -20.89 1.64
CA ASP A 604 27.52 -22.20 2.19
C ASP A 604 27.46 -23.30 1.12
N PHE A 605 26.48 -23.24 0.21
CA PHE A 605 26.42 -24.13 -0.95
C PHE A 605 27.68 -24.00 -1.80
N LEU A 606 28.10 -22.79 -2.19
CA LEU A 606 29.33 -22.62 -2.98
C LEU A 606 30.57 -23.11 -2.22
N ARG A 607 30.67 -22.83 -0.92
CA ARG A 607 31.79 -23.31 -0.09
C ARG A 607 31.85 -24.83 -0.02
N SER A 608 30.72 -25.51 0.19
CA SER A 608 30.70 -26.98 0.21
C SER A 608 30.90 -27.56 -1.19
N PHE A 609 30.39 -26.88 -2.22
CA PHE A 609 30.42 -27.35 -3.59
C PHE A 609 31.83 -27.28 -4.18
N TYR A 610 32.52 -26.15 -4.00
CA TYR A 610 33.87 -25.93 -4.55
C TYR A 610 34.99 -26.70 -3.87
N ARG A 611 34.76 -27.29 -2.69
CA ARG A 611 35.68 -28.29 -2.10
C ARG A 611 35.96 -29.47 -3.04
N ARG A 612 35.11 -29.70 -4.05
CA ARG A 612 35.33 -30.71 -5.09
C ARG A 612 36.52 -30.42 -6.01
N TYR A 613 37.04 -29.20 -6.02
CA TYR A 613 38.26 -28.82 -6.75
C TYR A 613 39.55 -29.03 -5.94
N ASP A 614 39.47 -29.52 -4.69
CA ASP A 614 40.66 -29.78 -3.88
C ASP A 614 41.62 -30.76 -4.58
N GLY A 615 42.88 -30.35 -4.72
CA GLY A 615 43.94 -31.07 -5.42
C GLY A 615 43.89 -31.00 -6.95
N ALA A 616 42.96 -30.25 -7.55
CA ALA A 616 42.90 -30.10 -9.01
C ALA A 616 44.07 -29.25 -9.54
N LEU A 617 44.73 -29.70 -10.61
CA LEU A 617 45.86 -29.02 -11.23
C LEU A 617 45.39 -27.76 -11.99
N VAL A 618 45.98 -26.61 -11.65
CA VAL A 618 45.58 -25.31 -12.24
C VAL A 618 45.82 -25.28 -13.76
N GLU A 619 47.01 -25.68 -14.20
CA GLU A 619 47.37 -25.72 -15.63
C GLU A 619 46.38 -26.55 -16.47
N GLN A 620 45.91 -27.67 -15.91
CA GLN A 620 44.93 -28.52 -16.59
C GLN A 620 43.55 -27.86 -16.68
N LEU A 621 43.13 -27.15 -15.63
CA LEU A 621 41.85 -26.46 -15.60
C LEU A 621 41.84 -25.28 -16.59
N ASP A 622 42.95 -24.55 -16.72
CA ASP A 622 43.08 -23.45 -17.67
C ASP A 622 42.96 -23.94 -19.13
N GLU A 623 43.60 -25.05 -19.47
CA GLU A 623 43.44 -25.71 -20.78
C GLU A 623 41.98 -26.10 -21.05
N ASP A 624 41.37 -26.80 -20.09
CA ASP A 624 40.02 -27.34 -20.24
C ASP A 624 38.97 -26.21 -20.25
N ALA A 625 39.23 -25.07 -19.59
CA ALA A 625 38.32 -23.93 -19.48
C ALA A 625 38.13 -23.17 -20.81
N ALA A 626 39.17 -23.02 -21.63
CA ALA A 626 39.06 -22.35 -22.93
C ALA A 626 38.10 -23.11 -23.89
N GLU A 627 38.16 -24.43 -23.88
CA GLU A 627 37.24 -25.28 -24.63
C GLU A 627 35.85 -25.31 -24.00
N HIS A 628 35.76 -25.35 -22.66
CA HIS A 628 34.49 -25.25 -21.94
C HIS A 628 33.73 -23.99 -22.35
N PHE A 629 34.43 -22.86 -22.34
CA PHE A 629 33.88 -21.58 -22.72
C PHE A 629 33.35 -21.58 -24.15
N SER A 630 34.09 -22.14 -25.10
CA SER A 630 33.64 -22.26 -26.49
C SER A 630 32.34 -23.06 -26.58
N ALA A 631 32.23 -24.17 -25.85
CA ALA A 631 31.00 -24.97 -25.80
C ALA A 631 29.85 -24.22 -25.12
N MET A 632 30.10 -23.51 -24.00
CA MET A 632 29.10 -22.70 -23.31
C MET A 632 28.58 -21.55 -24.18
N LEU A 633 29.47 -20.84 -24.86
CA LEU A 633 29.11 -19.70 -25.70
C LEU A 633 28.23 -20.14 -26.89
N LEU A 634 28.57 -21.26 -27.52
CA LEU A 634 27.83 -21.79 -28.67
C LEU A 634 26.49 -22.41 -28.28
N GLU A 635 26.43 -23.21 -27.21
CA GLU A 635 25.25 -24.00 -26.89
C GLU A 635 24.30 -23.33 -25.88
N ARG A 636 24.83 -22.43 -25.04
CA ARG A 636 24.11 -21.95 -23.84
C ARG A 636 24.02 -20.43 -23.72
N SER A 637 24.75 -19.64 -24.52
CA SER A 637 24.63 -18.18 -24.43
C SER A 637 23.26 -17.67 -24.84
N PHE A 638 22.90 -16.52 -24.28
CA PHE A 638 21.78 -15.71 -24.74
C PHE A 638 22.31 -14.58 -25.62
N PRO A 639 22.19 -14.67 -26.96
CA PRO A 639 22.75 -13.65 -27.85
C PRO A 639 22.20 -12.24 -27.58
N ALA A 640 20.94 -12.14 -27.13
CA ALA A 640 20.34 -10.86 -26.75
C ALA A 640 21.01 -10.25 -25.50
N ALA A 641 21.43 -11.08 -24.54
CA ALA A 641 22.11 -10.61 -23.34
C ALA A 641 23.51 -10.08 -23.66
N ILE A 642 24.26 -10.77 -24.53
CA ILE A 642 25.58 -10.29 -25.00
C ILE A 642 25.46 -8.99 -25.79
N ARG A 643 24.42 -8.85 -26.63
CA ARG A 643 24.12 -7.57 -27.29
C ARG A 643 23.82 -6.47 -26.28
N ARG A 644 23.08 -6.78 -25.21
CA ARG A 644 22.79 -5.81 -24.16
C ARG A 644 24.05 -5.27 -23.49
N VAL A 645 25.00 -6.12 -23.14
CA VAL A 645 26.30 -5.68 -22.58
C VAL A 645 26.98 -4.69 -23.54
N ARG A 646 27.02 -5.03 -24.84
CA ARG A 646 27.61 -4.16 -25.87
C ARG A 646 26.84 -2.84 -26.05
N GLU A 647 25.52 -2.85 -25.94
CA GLU A 647 24.69 -1.63 -25.97
C GLU A 647 25.05 -0.69 -24.83
N HIS A 648 25.19 -1.20 -23.60
CA HIS A 648 25.65 -0.39 -22.46
C HIS A 648 27.04 0.20 -22.70
N ARG A 649 27.97 -0.63 -23.18
CA ARG A 649 29.34 -0.19 -23.49
C ARG A 649 29.37 0.89 -24.58
N ALA A 650 28.56 0.74 -25.63
CA ALA A 650 28.45 1.71 -26.71
C ALA A 650 27.86 3.06 -26.24
N LEU A 651 27.03 3.04 -25.19
CA LEU A 651 26.48 4.23 -24.56
C LEU A 651 27.44 4.87 -23.54
N GLY A 652 28.63 4.29 -23.32
CA GLY A 652 29.63 4.80 -22.39
C GLY A 652 29.43 4.35 -20.94
N HIS A 653 28.48 3.45 -20.67
CA HIS A 653 28.27 2.92 -19.33
C HIS A 653 29.40 1.96 -18.98
N ARG A 654 29.93 2.05 -17.75
CA ARG A 654 30.88 1.05 -17.26
C ARG A 654 30.18 -0.30 -17.10
N THR A 655 30.78 -1.36 -17.63
CA THR A 655 30.18 -2.70 -17.66
C THR A 655 30.88 -3.61 -16.66
N VAL A 656 30.13 -4.16 -15.71
CA VAL A 656 30.68 -4.98 -14.63
C VAL A 656 29.98 -6.34 -14.59
N LEU A 657 30.75 -7.43 -14.55
CA LEU A 657 30.23 -8.77 -14.32
C LEU A 657 30.43 -9.14 -12.85
N ILE A 658 29.36 -9.52 -12.14
CA ILE A 658 29.41 -9.99 -10.76
C ILE A 658 28.84 -11.41 -10.72
N THR A 659 29.69 -12.41 -10.46
CA THR A 659 29.28 -13.82 -10.56
C THR A 659 29.87 -14.70 -9.47
N GLY A 660 29.10 -15.69 -9.02
CA GLY A 660 29.60 -16.70 -8.10
C GLY A 660 30.53 -17.73 -8.77
N ALA A 661 30.66 -17.70 -10.10
CA ALA A 661 31.53 -18.60 -10.86
C ALA A 661 33.02 -18.33 -10.60
N LEU A 662 33.84 -19.35 -10.88
CA LEU A 662 35.29 -19.30 -10.67
C LEU A 662 36.01 -18.51 -11.78
N ASP A 663 37.06 -17.81 -11.41
CA ASP A 663 37.92 -16.98 -12.26
C ASP A 663 38.42 -17.67 -13.54
N PHE A 664 38.89 -18.91 -13.49
CA PHE A 664 39.34 -19.61 -14.71
C PHE A 664 38.20 -19.91 -15.69
N LEU A 665 36.95 -20.06 -15.22
CA LEU A 665 35.78 -20.30 -16.10
C LEU A 665 35.30 -19.02 -16.79
N ILE A 666 35.53 -17.87 -16.16
CA ILE A 666 35.03 -16.57 -16.64
C ILE A 666 36.09 -15.79 -17.42
N GLN A 667 37.36 -16.18 -17.33
CA GLN A 667 38.48 -15.52 -18.01
C GLN A 667 38.17 -15.17 -19.49
N PRO A 668 37.54 -16.06 -20.29
CA PRO A 668 37.25 -15.74 -21.69
C PRO A 668 36.13 -14.70 -21.90
N LEU A 669 35.31 -14.42 -20.87
CA LEU A 669 34.30 -13.36 -20.89
C LEU A 669 34.86 -11.99 -20.51
N MET A 670 36.04 -11.93 -19.90
CA MET A 670 36.64 -10.67 -19.44
C MET A 670 36.67 -9.57 -20.51
N PRO A 671 36.97 -9.83 -21.80
CA PRO A 671 36.99 -8.78 -22.82
C PRO A 671 35.62 -8.12 -23.11
N LEU A 672 34.51 -8.68 -22.64
CA LEU A 672 33.18 -8.08 -22.79
C LEU A 672 32.86 -7.03 -21.73
N PHE A 673 33.60 -7.02 -20.62
CA PHE A 673 33.35 -6.16 -19.46
C PHE A 673 34.55 -5.27 -19.20
N ASP A 674 34.32 -4.14 -18.54
CA ASP A 674 35.41 -3.30 -18.02
C ASP A 674 36.03 -3.93 -16.77
N ASP A 675 35.19 -4.51 -15.91
CA ASP A 675 35.61 -5.15 -14.67
C ASP A 675 34.82 -6.44 -14.43
N VAL A 676 35.49 -7.41 -13.79
CA VAL A 676 34.85 -8.68 -13.42
C VAL A 676 35.18 -9.05 -11.98
N ILE A 677 34.11 -9.30 -11.21
CA ILE A 677 34.16 -9.72 -9.81
C ILE A 677 33.61 -11.15 -9.74
N CYS A 678 34.47 -12.09 -9.33
CA CYS A 678 34.20 -13.52 -9.36
C CYS A 678 34.75 -14.23 -8.13
N ALA A 679 34.35 -15.48 -7.92
CA ALA A 679 34.88 -16.31 -6.85
C ALA A 679 36.29 -16.82 -7.19
N ARG A 680 37.19 -16.85 -6.20
CA ARG A 680 38.57 -17.36 -6.34
C ARG A 680 38.86 -18.43 -5.29
N LEU A 681 39.55 -19.48 -5.70
CA LEU A 681 40.01 -20.55 -4.81
C LEU A 681 41.50 -20.39 -4.53
N GLY A 682 41.89 -20.62 -3.28
CA GLY A 682 43.29 -20.58 -2.89
C GLY A 682 44.10 -21.67 -3.57
N THR A 683 45.38 -21.38 -3.82
CA THR A 683 46.31 -22.30 -4.49
C THR A 683 47.35 -22.87 -3.54
N ALA A 684 47.75 -24.13 -3.75
CA ALA A 684 48.84 -24.80 -3.05
C ALA A 684 49.77 -25.52 -4.04
N VAL A 685 51.01 -25.81 -3.63
CA VAL A 685 51.98 -26.56 -4.44
C VAL A 685 51.95 -28.03 -4.02
N ASP A 686 51.76 -28.93 -4.99
CA ASP A 686 51.76 -30.37 -4.75
C ASP A 686 53.18 -30.93 -4.53
N ARG A 687 53.28 -32.21 -4.16
CA ARG A 687 54.57 -32.89 -3.92
C ARG A 687 55.48 -32.96 -5.16
N SER A 688 54.94 -32.71 -6.34
CA SER A 688 55.68 -32.68 -7.61
C SER A 688 56.03 -31.26 -8.07
N GLY A 689 55.77 -30.25 -7.25
CA GLY A 689 56.07 -28.84 -7.55
C GLY A 689 55.04 -28.16 -8.44
N ARG A 690 53.87 -28.77 -8.67
CA ARG A 690 52.80 -28.21 -9.53
C ARG A 690 51.75 -27.48 -8.72
N LEU A 691 51.15 -26.46 -9.33
CA LEU A 691 50.11 -25.65 -8.69
C LEU A 691 48.76 -26.39 -8.71
N THR A 692 48.14 -26.49 -7.54
CA THR A 692 46.85 -27.13 -7.30
C THR A 692 45.90 -26.18 -6.59
N LEU A 693 44.59 -26.37 -6.78
CA LEU A 693 43.57 -25.67 -5.99
C LEU A 693 43.37 -26.35 -4.63
N THR A 694 43.17 -25.54 -3.59
CA THR A 694 42.90 -26.00 -2.22
C THR A 694 41.43 -26.36 -1.97
N GLY A 695 40.55 -26.02 -2.92
CA GLY A 695 39.10 -26.15 -2.76
C GLY A 695 38.47 -25.19 -1.72
N GLN A 696 39.25 -24.26 -1.16
CA GLN A 696 38.79 -23.22 -0.23
C GLN A 696 38.77 -21.87 -0.95
N LEU A 697 37.70 -21.09 -0.73
CA LEU A 697 37.59 -19.74 -1.30
C LEU A 697 38.48 -18.75 -0.53
N ASP A 698 39.24 -17.93 -1.25
CA ASP A 698 40.13 -16.90 -0.65
C ASP A 698 39.34 -15.78 0.03
N GLU A 699 38.19 -15.45 -0.55
CA GLU A 699 37.32 -14.36 -0.11
C GLU A 699 35.87 -14.84 0.08
N VAL A 700 35.01 -13.94 0.54
CA VAL A 700 33.56 -14.18 0.53
C VAL A 700 33.11 -14.19 -0.93
N PRO A 701 32.46 -15.28 -1.41
CA PRO A 701 32.00 -15.31 -2.79
C PRO A 701 30.99 -14.17 -3.02
N PRO A 702 30.96 -13.56 -4.21
CA PRO A 702 30.01 -12.49 -4.53
C PRO A 702 28.61 -13.09 -4.73
N THR A 703 27.95 -13.40 -3.62
CA THR A 703 26.60 -13.99 -3.56
C THR A 703 25.70 -13.19 -2.65
N VAL A 704 24.42 -13.13 -3.01
CA VAL A 704 23.35 -12.51 -2.20
C VAL A 704 23.72 -11.08 -1.79
N GLU A 705 23.84 -10.77 -0.49
CA GLU A 705 24.10 -9.41 0.00
C GLU A 705 25.50 -8.92 -0.36
N ALA A 706 26.47 -9.82 -0.48
CA ALA A 706 27.82 -9.45 -0.87
C ALA A 706 27.82 -8.77 -2.25
N ARG A 707 26.94 -9.17 -3.17
CA ARG A 707 26.82 -8.50 -4.49
C ARG A 707 26.38 -7.06 -4.37
N ALA A 708 25.43 -6.76 -3.48
CA ALA A 708 24.96 -5.40 -3.26
C ALA A 708 26.04 -4.52 -2.62
N SER A 709 26.74 -5.04 -1.60
CA SER A 709 27.85 -4.32 -0.96
C SER A 709 29.00 -4.09 -1.92
N ILE A 710 29.42 -5.12 -2.66
CA ILE A 710 30.47 -5.02 -3.69
C ILE A 710 30.10 -3.96 -4.74
N LEU A 711 28.85 -3.97 -5.23
CA LEU A 711 28.41 -2.99 -6.22
C LEU A 711 28.43 -1.56 -5.65
N ALA A 712 28.02 -1.39 -4.39
CA ALA A 712 28.04 -0.09 -3.71
C ALA A 712 29.48 0.41 -3.49
N GLU A 713 30.37 -0.45 -3.02
CA GLU A 713 31.80 -0.16 -2.82
C GLU A 713 32.48 0.18 -4.15
N TYR A 714 32.20 -0.58 -5.21
CA TYR A 714 32.69 -0.31 -6.55
C TYR A 714 32.20 1.05 -7.06
N CYS A 715 30.91 1.36 -6.92
CA CYS A 715 30.38 2.67 -7.32
C CYS A 715 31.05 3.80 -6.54
N ALA A 716 31.25 3.64 -5.23
CA ALA A 716 31.91 4.65 -4.40
C ALA A 716 33.38 4.86 -4.82
N ALA A 717 34.12 3.78 -5.09
CA ALA A 717 35.51 3.84 -5.53
C ALA A 717 35.67 4.55 -6.88
N GLU A 718 34.71 4.35 -7.78
CA GLU A 718 34.74 4.87 -9.16
C GLU A 718 33.96 6.20 -9.33
N GLY A 719 33.44 6.78 -8.24
CA GLY A 719 32.65 8.02 -8.28
C GLY A 719 31.32 7.91 -9.03
N LEU A 720 30.72 6.71 -9.07
CA LEU A 720 29.46 6.40 -9.75
C LEU A 720 28.29 6.44 -8.76
N LEU A 721 27.09 6.74 -9.26
CA LEU A 721 25.87 6.83 -8.45
C LEU A 721 25.03 5.58 -8.64
N LEU A 722 24.71 4.87 -7.55
CA LEU A 722 23.82 3.69 -7.57
C LEU A 722 22.44 4.01 -8.17
N GLU A 723 21.91 5.21 -7.91
CA GLU A 723 20.64 5.70 -8.48
C GLU A 723 20.68 5.83 -10.01
N GLN A 724 21.86 5.96 -10.60
CA GLN A 724 22.08 6.02 -12.05
C GLN A 724 22.64 4.70 -12.61
N SER A 725 22.72 3.64 -11.80
CA SER A 725 23.23 2.32 -12.19
C SER A 725 22.11 1.36 -12.58
N VAL A 726 22.47 0.35 -13.38
CA VAL A 726 21.60 -0.72 -13.87
C VAL A 726 22.09 -2.06 -13.35
N ALA A 727 21.19 -2.97 -12.97
CA ALA A 727 21.56 -4.34 -12.57
C ALA A 727 20.66 -5.38 -13.25
N TYR A 728 21.26 -6.44 -13.78
CA TYR A 728 20.60 -7.55 -14.48
C TYR A 728 20.77 -8.86 -13.72
N ALA A 729 19.67 -9.52 -13.34
CA ALA A 729 19.70 -10.83 -12.68
C ALA A 729 18.42 -11.67 -12.89
N ASP A 730 18.49 -12.98 -12.66
CA ASP A 730 17.37 -13.93 -12.84
C ASP A 730 16.76 -14.45 -11.52
N SER A 731 17.47 -14.35 -10.41
CA SER A 731 17.11 -15.02 -9.16
C SER A 731 16.71 -14.06 -8.03
N SER A 732 15.85 -14.51 -7.11
CA SER A 732 15.56 -13.75 -5.89
C SER A 732 16.75 -13.67 -4.94
N SER A 733 17.82 -14.44 -5.13
CA SER A 733 19.08 -14.26 -4.40
C SER A 733 19.75 -12.92 -4.71
N ASP A 734 19.52 -12.37 -5.91
CA ASP A 734 20.09 -11.10 -6.34
C ASP A 734 19.22 -9.90 -5.98
N LEU A 735 18.16 -10.14 -5.19
CA LEU A 735 17.25 -9.10 -4.77
C LEU A 735 17.94 -7.91 -4.07
N PRO A 736 18.93 -8.11 -3.17
CA PRO A 736 19.69 -6.99 -2.61
C PRO A 736 20.36 -6.11 -3.67
N MET A 737 20.98 -6.73 -4.69
CA MET A 737 21.67 -6.00 -5.76
C MET A 737 20.68 -5.24 -6.64
N LEU A 738 19.54 -5.86 -6.96
CA LEU A 738 18.48 -5.22 -7.74
C LEU A 738 17.82 -4.06 -6.97
N GLU A 739 17.68 -4.16 -5.65
CA GLU A 739 17.14 -3.08 -4.81
C GLU A 739 18.10 -1.90 -4.62
N ALA A 740 19.41 -2.16 -4.70
CA ALA A 740 20.43 -1.13 -4.50
C ALA A 740 20.52 -0.13 -5.67
N VAL A 741 20.10 -0.51 -6.88
CA VAL A 741 20.24 0.30 -8.10
C VAL A 741 18.97 1.07 -8.45
N GLY A 742 19.11 2.19 -9.17
CA GLY A 742 17.97 2.95 -9.69
C GLY A 742 17.20 2.23 -10.81
N PHE A 743 17.87 1.34 -11.56
CA PHE A 743 17.29 0.70 -12.75
C PHE A 743 17.48 -0.83 -12.74
N PRO A 744 16.70 -1.56 -11.92
CA PRO A 744 16.74 -3.02 -11.89
C PRO A 744 16.06 -3.66 -13.10
N VAL A 745 16.67 -4.74 -13.60
CA VAL A 745 16.15 -5.54 -14.71
C VAL A 745 16.16 -7.02 -14.34
N ALA A 746 14.96 -7.62 -14.32
CA ALA A 746 14.79 -9.05 -14.12
C ALA A 746 14.88 -9.78 -15.47
N VAL A 747 15.91 -10.59 -15.66
CA VAL A 747 16.19 -11.32 -16.90
C VAL A 747 15.85 -12.79 -16.72
N ASN A 748 15.06 -13.35 -17.63
CA ASN A 748 14.63 -14.76 -17.57
C ASN A 748 14.17 -15.20 -16.16
N PRO A 749 13.43 -14.35 -15.41
CA PRO A 749 13.35 -14.51 -13.97
C PRO A 749 12.67 -15.82 -13.56
N GLU A 750 13.11 -16.34 -12.42
CA GLU A 750 12.35 -17.37 -11.71
C GLU A 750 10.98 -16.83 -11.24
N PRO A 751 10.01 -17.69 -10.85
CA PRO A 751 8.64 -17.28 -10.55
C PRO A 751 8.56 -16.26 -9.42
N ARG A 752 9.44 -16.38 -8.42
CA ARG A 752 9.52 -15.46 -7.29
C ARG A 752 10.00 -14.08 -7.73
N LEU A 753 11.14 -13.99 -8.42
CA LEU A 753 11.64 -12.71 -8.93
C LEU A 753 10.67 -12.07 -9.93
N ALA A 754 10.00 -12.86 -10.78
CA ALA A 754 9.01 -12.36 -11.72
C ALA A 754 7.82 -11.68 -11.01
N SER A 755 7.35 -12.27 -9.90
CA SER A 755 6.30 -11.68 -9.06
C SER A 755 6.76 -10.37 -8.41
N ILE A 756 7.98 -10.36 -7.84
CA ILE A 756 8.58 -9.16 -7.23
C ILE A 756 8.75 -8.04 -8.26
N ALA A 757 9.34 -8.34 -9.42
CA ALA A 757 9.56 -7.39 -10.50
C ALA A 757 8.24 -6.78 -10.99
N ARG A 758 7.16 -7.57 -11.11
CA ARG A 758 5.83 -7.07 -11.47
C ARG A 758 5.26 -6.13 -10.41
N LYS A 759 5.34 -6.52 -9.13
CA LYS A 759 4.85 -5.69 -8.00
C LYS A 759 5.60 -4.36 -7.90
N ARG A 760 6.92 -4.37 -8.09
CA ARG A 760 7.77 -3.17 -8.05
C ARG A 760 7.81 -2.41 -9.36
N GLY A 761 7.25 -2.99 -10.42
CA GLY A 761 7.16 -2.35 -11.71
C GLY A 761 8.46 -2.30 -12.51
N TRP A 762 9.39 -3.21 -12.22
CA TRP A 762 10.69 -3.34 -12.86
C TRP A 762 10.57 -3.83 -14.31
N LEU A 763 11.62 -3.60 -15.09
CA LEU A 763 11.72 -4.16 -16.43
C LEU A 763 11.95 -5.67 -16.32
N VAL A 764 11.16 -6.44 -17.08
CA VAL A 764 11.36 -7.89 -17.24
C VAL A 764 11.74 -8.18 -18.68
N GLU A 765 12.82 -8.91 -18.89
CA GLU A 765 13.25 -9.35 -20.21
C GLU A 765 13.38 -10.87 -20.30
N ASP A 766 13.04 -11.40 -21.48
CA ASP A 766 13.13 -12.83 -21.79
C ASP A 766 14.13 -12.98 -22.96
N PHE A 767 15.35 -13.41 -22.62
CA PHE A 767 16.41 -13.67 -23.58
C PHE A 767 16.44 -15.15 -23.94
N ARG A 768 16.25 -15.44 -25.23
CA ARG A 768 16.21 -16.81 -25.76
C ARG A 768 17.60 -17.28 -26.20
N GLN A 769 17.83 -18.58 -26.06
CA GLN A 769 19.01 -19.25 -26.62
C GLN A 769 19.00 -19.22 -28.15
N ALA A 770 20.17 -19.36 -28.77
CA ALA A 770 20.30 -19.47 -30.21
C ALA A 770 19.61 -20.75 -30.74
N LYS A 771 18.82 -20.61 -31.81
CA LYS A 771 18.21 -21.76 -32.51
C LYS A 771 19.28 -22.50 -33.32
N GLY A 772 19.24 -23.84 -33.32
CA GLY A 772 20.03 -24.67 -34.25
C GLY A 772 21.14 -25.52 -33.62
N PHE A 773 21.40 -25.40 -32.31
CA PHE A 773 22.36 -26.25 -31.60
C PHE A 773 21.65 -27.42 -30.90
N ARG A 774 22.23 -28.63 -30.96
CA ARG A 774 21.71 -29.81 -30.26
C ARG A 774 22.11 -29.72 -28.79
N HIS A 775 21.15 -29.51 -27.90
CA HIS A 775 21.40 -29.55 -26.47
C HIS A 775 21.73 -30.98 -26.03
N SER A 776 22.93 -31.19 -25.47
CA SER A 776 23.22 -32.43 -24.74
C SER A 776 22.36 -32.48 -23.48
N VAL A 777 21.56 -33.56 -23.33
CA VAL A 777 20.70 -33.79 -22.16
C VAL A 777 21.53 -33.89 -20.86
N LEU A 778 22.77 -34.36 -20.97
CA LEU A 778 23.71 -34.43 -19.86
C LEU A 778 24.77 -33.32 -20.00
N PRO A 779 25.18 -32.64 -18.91
CA PRO A 779 26.14 -31.53 -18.91
C PRO A 779 27.58 -32.05 -19.01
N PHE A 780 27.84 -32.81 -20.08
CA PHE A 780 28.99 -33.67 -20.24
C PHE A 780 29.90 -33.11 -21.32
N ALA A 781 31.18 -32.94 -21.01
CA ALA A 781 32.16 -32.47 -21.97
C ALA A 781 32.31 -33.40 -23.19
N THR A 782 32.68 -32.85 -24.34
CA THR A 782 33.26 -33.66 -25.42
C THR A 782 34.52 -34.37 -24.87
N ARG A 783 34.88 -35.55 -25.38
CA ARG A 783 36.04 -36.32 -24.86
C ARG A 783 37.37 -35.67 -25.24
N TRP A 784 38.31 -35.62 -24.31
CA TRP A 784 39.67 -35.15 -24.61
C TRP A 784 40.36 -36.13 -25.56
N ARG A 785 40.94 -35.60 -26.64
CA ARG A 785 41.79 -36.36 -27.57
C ARG A 785 43.18 -35.73 -27.47
N PRO A 786 44.23 -36.47 -27.10
CA PRO A 786 45.58 -35.94 -27.14
C PRO A 786 45.88 -35.47 -28.56
N SER A 787 46.39 -34.24 -28.70
CA SER A 787 46.91 -33.74 -29.97
C SER A 787 48.00 -34.71 -30.44
N SER A 788 47.74 -35.43 -31.54
CA SER A 788 48.75 -36.27 -32.17
C SER A 788 49.94 -35.41 -32.54
N THR A 789 51.10 -35.78 -32.00
CA THR A 789 52.40 -35.21 -32.32
C THR A 789 52.53 -35.04 -33.83
N VAL A 790 52.76 -33.81 -34.29
CA VAL A 790 53.30 -33.54 -35.62
C VAL A 790 54.67 -34.22 -35.66
N ARG A 791 54.70 -35.49 -36.10
CA ARG A 791 55.94 -36.12 -36.54
C ARG A 791 56.26 -35.52 -37.89
N GLY A 792 57.31 -34.71 -37.93
CA GLY A 792 57.90 -34.25 -39.18
C GLY A 792 58.20 -35.43 -40.10
N GLN A 793 57.83 -35.26 -41.36
CA GLN A 793 58.56 -35.86 -42.47
C GLN A 793 59.12 -34.71 -43.30
N VAL A 794 60.38 -34.94 -43.68
CA VAL A 794 61.37 -34.07 -44.33
C VAL A 794 60.83 -33.39 -45.59
#